data_AF-A0A7K9YGG9-F1
#
_entry.id   AF-A0A7K9YGG9-F1
#
_cell.length_a   1.000
_cell.length_b   1.000
_cell.length_c   1.000
_cell.angle_alpha   90.00
_cell.angle_beta   90.00
_cell.angle_gamma   90.00
#
_symmetry.space_group_name_H-M   'P 1'
#
loop_
_entity.id
_entity.type
_entity.pdbx_description
1 polymer ?
#
loop_
_entity_poly.entity_id
_entity_poly.type
_entity_poly.pdbx_seq_one_letter_code
_entity_poly.pdbx_strand_id
1 'polypeptide(L)'
;MGMSAKDERYVSPTDEEWPEVEKAEKLARGAALKWASGVFYRPEKLEGLGHYRNRETQRNSSIQSRLKSTVQSYLEGVSTGLEQLRSAVQEVQSVCQDMGATRWALLDCAQRFQDLQQMRALMAEHVQLASVVQVLPQLFSVHEVFSHTLQLLHEQHLLEAHAELMMMEHLRDDILSQLHLRGLSSAQGTVLSYFSGLQELNESLAKQLWGIVGSSLQLVREDPVLFVTAVRIIEREEKIDDTLLLDATFLPPGRPKGWRQKFYQVLQESITAAHFNAKCMDAEGPGLARHLAALQRDIVSELRVVKDLMVQCVPAHYNILSVCTAMYHRALSSHLQDILREDLDKQALFLLLEWVLRMYPSPEVMGHPDLLPEVDVSSLGPLISPELVDQTERKYVEKVKVSVIEWMQRTLDVEFKEWFREEEPEVDHQGFFQSALPVIVIQMLSENIQVASLITDSLQQKVYSMALEELEAFLGRLREVLVQCGKEHQKDRTIPKHYVPYLLATLNNNLALSSSVPSLHPSAACREVPASLHAALDKIQKKACQLLLEELLLDLQPLYVQLPSHKWLSGSQLVNSMCEVIDKHTKDFSRVRKPAFTLLLMETELLVASQYLRALMQKKMVCKSKEERGQFCDRLLQDATQLQELFCSLGLDRSQQSLEAVFALRELICLKDPGLLSLEVLGFITKYPDVSDEHISTLLDLRGDVSKDVRHIVLEMMAQNPQPLPEGYRPIFSTILVPAPELPFCLRKARCA
;
A
#
# COMPACT_ATOMS: atom_id res chain seq x y z
N MET A 1 -4.41 -65.40 -53.34
CA MET A 1 -5.67 -65.06 -54.03
C MET A 1 -5.36 -63.93 -54.99
N GLY A 2 -5.51 -64.16 -56.28
CA GLY A 2 -5.06 -63.23 -57.31
C GLY A 2 -6.13 -62.18 -57.66
N MET A 3 -5.68 -61.02 -58.14
CA MET A 3 -6.38 -60.12 -59.06
C MET A 3 -5.30 -59.35 -59.83
N SER A 4 -5.03 -59.77 -61.07
CA SER A 4 -5.49 -59.11 -62.31
C SER A 4 -4.72 -57.82 -62.63
N ALA A 5 -3.63 -57.99 -63.37
CA ALA A 5 -3.03 -56.91 -64.17
C ALA A 5 -4.00 -56.57 -65.31
N LYS A 6 -4.44 -55.31 -65.38
CA LYS A 6 -5.10 -54.74 -66.55
C LYS A 6 -4.12 -53.80 -67.24
N ASP A 7 -3.93 -54.06 -68.52
CA ASP A 7 -3.26 -53.21 -69.50
C ASP A 7 -3.72 -51.76 -69.40
N GLU A 8 -2.79 -50.85 -69.10
CA GLU A 8 -2.89 -49.45 -69.51
C GLU A 8 -1.98 -49.25 -70.72
N ARG A 9 -2.63 -49.18 -71.90
CA ARG A 9 -1.99 -48.75 -73.14
C ARG A 9 -1.58 -47.29 -72.98
N TYR A 10 -0.28 -47.04 -72.90
CA TYR A 10 0.28 -45.70 -73.06
C TYR A 10 0.05 -45.23 -74.51
N VAL A 11 -0.85 -44.26 -74.66
CA VAL A 11 -1.02 -43.47 -75.89
C VAL A 11 0.22 -42.57 -76.01
N SER A 12 0.96 -42.71 -77.10
CA SER A 12 2.03 -41.78 -77.47
C SER A 12 1.40 -40.42 -77.84
N PRO A 13 1.75 -39.31 -77.18
CA PRO A 13 1.36 -38.00 -77.67
C PRO A 13 2.28 -37.63 -78.82
N THR A 14 1.77 -37.80 -80.03
CA THR A 14 2.28 -37.15 -81.24
C THR A 14 2.02 -35.65 -81.14
N ASP A 15 3.09 -34.86 -81.25
CA ASP A 15 3.14 -33.46 -81.68
C ASP A 15 2.03 -32.52 -81.17
N GLU A 16 2.03 -32.21 -79.86
CA GLU A 16 1.44 -30.95 -79.38
C GLU A 16 2.49 -29.85 -79.48
N GLU A 17 2.43 -29.05 -80.55
CA GLU A 17 3.17 -27.79 -80.65
C GLU A 17 2.85 -26.93 -79.43
N TRP A 18 3.85 -26.73 -78.56
CA TRP A 18 3.68 -26.02 -77.31
C TRP A 18 3.20 -24.57 -77.56
N PRO A 19 2.02 -24.17 -77.06
CA PRO A 19 1.47 -22.84 -77.30
C PRO A 19 2.35 -21.73 -76.70
N GLU A 20 3.20 -22.05 -75.72
CA GLU A 20 4.17 -21.14 -75.13
C GLU A 20 5.34 -20.81 -76.06
N VAL A 21 5.73 -21.74 -76.94
CA VAL A 21 6.79 -21.53 -77.94
C VAL A 21 6.31 -20.53 -79.00
N GLU A 22 5.07 -20.69 -79.48
CA GLU A 22 4.48 -19.77 -80.47
C GLU A 22 4.30 -18.35 -79.88
N LYS A 23 3.93 -18.26 -78.60
CA LYS A 23 3.78 -16.99 -77.88
C LYS A 23 5.14 -16.32 -77.61
N ALA A 24 6.16 -17.09 -77.23
CA ALA A 24 7.52 -16.62 -77.05
C ALA A 24 8.15 -16.16 -78.37
N GLU A 25 7.91 -16.89 -79.47
CA GLU A 25 8.38 -16.52 -80.80
C GLU A 25 7.72 -15.22 -81.30
N LYS A 26 6.41 -15.05 -81.10
CA LYS A 26 5.68 -13.80 -81.43
C LYS A 26 6.21 -12.61 -80.62
N LEU A 27 6.50 -12.79 -79.32
CA LEU A 27 7.10 -11.75 -78.47
C LEU A 27 8.54 -11.42 -78.87
N ALA A 28 9.36 -12.43 -79.14
CA ALA A 28 10.74 -12.25 -79.59
C ALA A 28 10.81 -11.56 -80.95
N ARG A 29 9.95 -11.93 -81.90
CA ARG A 29 9.81 -11.24 -83.20
C ARG A 29 9.37 -9.79 -83.02
N GLY A 30 8.39 -9.52 -82.16
CA GLY A 30 7.94 -8.15 -81.86
C GLY A 30 9.04 -7.27 -81.26
N ALA A 31 9.82 -7.81 -80.32
CA ALA A 31 10.95 -7.11 -79.72
C ALA A 31 12.11 -6.88 -80.72
N ALA A 32 12.42 -7.90 -81.53
CA ALA A 32 13.42 -7.80 -82.58
C ALA A 32 13.05 -6.76 -83.65
N LEU A 33 11.77 -6.68 -84.05
CA LEU A 33 11.27 -5.69 -85.00
C LEU A 33 11.34 -4.26 -84.44
N LYS A 34 10.97 -4.05 -83.17
CA LYS A 34 11.13 -2.75 -82.49
C LYS A 34 12.59 -2.32 -82.37
N TRP A 35 13.48 -3.26 -82.06
CA TRP A 35 14.90 -2.97 -81.98
C TRP A 35 15.50 -2.68 -83.37
N ALA A 36 15.15 -3.47 -84.37
CA ALA A 36 15.62 -3.30 -85.75
C ALA A 36 15.16 -1.96 -86.35
N SER A 37 13.92 -1.52 -86.09
CA SER A 37 13.43 -0.21 -86.55
C SER A 37 14.16 0.97 -85.88
N GLY A 38 14.61 0.82 -84.63
CA GLY A 38 15.40 1.84 -83.92
C GLY A 38 16.86 1.91 -84.37
N VAL A 39 17.45 0.79 -84.81
CA VAL A 39 18.87 0.70 -85.17
C VAL A 39 19.11 0.92 -86.67
N PHE A 40 18.22 0.42 -87.54
CA PHE A 40 18.33 0.46 -89.00
C PHE A 40 17.36 1.46 -89.65
N TYR A 41 17.23 2.66 -89.08
CA TYR A 41 16.28 3.68 -89.54
C TYR A 41 16.72 4.43 -90.82
N ARG A 42 17.96 4.22 -91.31
CA ARG A 42 18.51 4.78 -92.56
C ARG A 42 19.32 3.72 -93.32
N PRO A 43 19.39 3.76 -94.67
CA PRO A 43 20.04 2.72 -95.48
C PRO A 43 21.53 2.51 -95.17
N GLU A 44 22.26 3.59 -94.89
CA GLU A 44 23.70 3.57 -94.57
C GLU A 44 24.02 2.74 -93.31
N LYS A 45 23.08 2.65 -92.36
CA LYS A 45 23.25 1.89 -91.11
C LYS A 45 23.14 0.37 -91.31
N LEU A 46 22.73 -0.10 -92.50
CA LEU A 46 22.65 -1.53 -92.84
C LEU A 46 24.02 -2.16 -93.11
N GLU A 47 25.07 -1.37 -93.36
CA GLU A 47 26.44 -1.91 -93.52
C GLU A 47 26.91 -2.69 -92.28
N GLY A 48 26.43 -2.32 -91.09
CA GLY A 48 26.72 -3.02 -89.82
C GLY A 48 25.92 -4.31 -89.59
N LEU A 49 24.94 -4.65 -90.44
CA LEU A 49 24.05 -5.81 -90.26
C LEU A 49 24.84 -7.13 -90.22
N GLY A 50 25.92 -7.24 -91.01
CA GLY A 50 26.78 -8.42 -91.02
C GLY A 50 27.48 -8.66 -89.68
N HIS A 51 27.96 -7.60 -89.02
CA HIS A 51 28.58 -7.70 -87.70
C HIS A 51 27.57 -8.09 -86.61
N TYR A 52 26.34 -7.54 -86.65
CA TYR A 52 25.29 -7.95 -85.72
C TYR A 52 24.82 -9.38 -85.96
N ARG A 53 24.70 -9.81 -87.21
CA ARG A 53 24.37 -11.21 -87.55
C ARG A 53 25.45 -12.16 -87.04
N ASN A 54 26.72 -11.82 -87.21
CA ASN A 54 27.84 -12.59 -86.66
C ASN A 54 27.81 -12.62 -85.12
N ARG A 55 27.51 -11.49 -84.47
CA ARG A 55 27.38 -11.44 -83.01
C ARG A 55 26.24 -12.30 -82.49
N GLU A 56 25.05 -12.22 -83.09
CA GLU A 56 23.89 -13.01 -82.65
C GLU A 56 24.03 -14.50 -83.01
N THR A 57 24.66 -14.84 -84.14
CA THR A 57 24.99 -16.25 -84.44
C THR A 57 25.99 -16.82 -83.44
N GLN A 58 27.01 -16.05 -83.05
CA GLN A 58 27.99 -16.47 -82.04
C GLN A 58 27.38 -16.56 -80.63
N ARG A 59 26.45 -15.65 -80.29
CA ARG A 59 25.66 -15.73 -79.06
C ARG A 59 24.75 -16.96 -79.05
N ASN A 60 24.04 -17.24 -80.15
CA ASN A 60 23.20 -18.43 -80.27
C ASN A 60 24.02 -19.71 -80.22
N SER A 61 25.18 -19.78 -80.86
CA SER A 61 26.06 -20.96 -80.76
C SER A 61 26.58 -21.17 -79.35
N SER A 62 26.88 -20.09 -78.61
CA SER A 62 27.29 -20.16 -77.21
C SER A 62 26.13 -20.59 -76.28
N ILE A 63 24.92 -20.09 -76.52
CA ILE A 63 23.73 -20.52 -75.77
C ILE A 63 23.43 -21.99 -76.05
N GLN A 64 23.48 -22.42 -77.31
CA GLN A 64 23.27 -23.84 -77.68
C GLN A 64 24.32 -24.76 -77.10
N SER A 65 25.61 -24.37 -77.08
CA SER A 65 26.65 -25.22 -76.48
C SER A 65 26.46 -25.34 -74.97
N ARG A 66 26.09 -24.25 -74.28
CA ARG A 66 25.75 -24.29 -72.85
C ARG A 66 24.52 -25.16 -72.58
N LEU A 67 23.45 -25.00 -73.37
CA LEU A 67 22.23 -25.82 -73.26
C LEU A 67 22.54 -27.31 -73.49
N LYS A 68 23.34 -27.64 -74.50
CA LYS A 68 23.74 -29.02 -74.78
C LYS A 68 24.54 -29.61 -73.62
N SER A 69 25.48 -28.84 -73.06
CA SER A 69 26.25 -29.26 -71.89
C SER A 69 25.39 -29.44 -70.64
N THR A 70 24.45 -28.52 -70.36
CA THR A 70 23.56 -28.66 -69.20
C THR A 70 22.56 -29.79 -69.37
N VAL A 71 21.99 -29.98 -70.56
CA VAL A 71 21.08 -31.11 -70.84
C VAL A 71 21.84 -32.44 -70.76
N GLN A 72 23.05 -32.50 -71.29
CA GLN A 72 23.88 -33.71 -71.20
C GLN A 72 24.21 -34.05 -69.75
N SER A 73 24.63 -33.07 -68.94
CA SER A 73 24.88 -33.28 -67.51
C SER A 73 23.63 -33.72 -66.75
N TYR A 74 22.46 -33.17 -67.09
CA TYR A 74 21.19 -33.60 -66.51
C TYR A 74 20.82 -35.03 -66.90
N LEU A 75 20.96 -35.41 -68.17
CA LEU A 75 20.66 -36.76 -68.65
C LEU A 75 21.63 -37.78 -68.08
N GLU A 76 22.91 -37.46 -67.98
CA GLU A 76 23.92 -38.29 -67.32
C GLU A 76 23.58 -38.47 -65.83
N GLY A 77 23.20 -37.39 -65.13
CA GLY A 77 22.75 -37.46 -63.74
C GLY A 77 21.51 -38.34 -63.55
N VAL A 78 20.52 -38.23 -64.43
CA VAL A 78 19.30 -39.06 -64.41
C VAL A 78 19.61 -40.52 -64.73
N SER A 79 20.47 -40.79 -65.72
CA SER A 79 20.89 -42.15 -66.08
C SER A 79 21.62 -42.82 -64.91
N THR A 80 22.58 -42.13 -64.32
CA THR A 80 23.34 -42.62 -63.17
C THR A 80 22.42 -42.88 -61.98
N GLY A 81 21.46 -41.98 -61.73
CA GLY A 81 20.45 -42.15 -60.68
C GLY A 81 19.55 -43.36 -60.91
N LEU A 82 19.13 -43.62 -62.16
CA LEU A 82 18.33 -44.79 -62.51
C LEU A 82 19.10 -46.10 -62.38
N GLU A 83 20.38 -46.11 -62.75
CA GLU A 83 21.26 -47.28 -62.58
C GLU A 83 21.50 -47.59 -61.11
N GLN A 84 21.76 -46.57 -60.28
CA GLN A 84 21.85 -46.73 -58.83
C GLN A 84 20.55 -47.24 -58.23
N LEU A 85 19.40 -46.73 -58.68
CA LEU A 85 18.10 -47.19 -58.20
C LEU A 85 17.84 -48.66 -58.58
N ARG A 86 18.20 -49.06 -59.81
CA ARG A 86 18.09 -50.47 -60.24
C ARG A 86 19.00 -51.39 -59.43
N SER A 87 20.24 -50.98 -59.17
CA SER A 87 21.18 -51.73 -58.34
C SER A 87 20.64 -51.87 -56.91
N ALA A 88 20.16 -50.78 -56.32
CA ALA A 88 19.57 -50.80 -54.97
C ALA A 88 18.34 -51.71 -54.88
N VAL A 89 17.47 -51.74 -55.89
CA VAL A 89 16.32 -52.66 -55.91
C VAL A 89 16.77 -54.12 -56.00
N GLN A 90 17.79 -54.44 -56.81
CA GLN A 90 18.35 -55.79 -56.85
C GLN A 90 19.00 -56.20 -55.53
N GLU A 91 19.76 -55.30 -54.91
CA GLU A 91 20.37 -55.53 -53.60
C GLU A 91 19.33 -55.75 -52.51
N VAL A 92 18.28 -54.93 -52.46
CA VAL A 92 17.17 -55.09 -51.50
C VAL A 92 16.44 -56.42 -51.73
N GLN A 93 16.21 -56.81 -52.98
CA GLN A 93 15.61 -58.12 -53.28
C GLN A 93 16.50 -59.28 -52.83
N SER A 94 17.81 -59.20 -53.05
CA SER A 94 18.79 -60.18 -52.55
C SER A 94 18.74 -60.24 -51.01
N VAL A 95 18.83 -59.10 -50.33
CA VAL A 95 18.79 -59.02 -48.87
C VAL A 95 17.47 -59.56 -48.33
N CYS A 96 16.33 -59.29 -48.96
CA CYS A 96 15.06 -59.87 -48.55
C CYS A 96 15.02 -61.40 -48.72
N GLN A 97 15.61 -61.94 -49.79
CA GLN A 97 15.72 -63.38 -49.99
C GLN A 97 16.67 -64.02 -48.96
N ASP A 98 17.82 -63.40 -48.71
CA ASP A 98 18.81 -63.82 -47.72
C ASP A 98 18.22 -63.77 -46.31
N MET A 99 17.51 -62.70 -45.95
CA MET A 99 16.79 -62.59 -44.68
C MET A 99 15.67 -63.63 -44.56
N GLY A 100 14.96 -63.91 -45.66
CA GLY A 100 13.97 -64.98 -45.72
C GLY A 100 14.59 -66.35 -45.47
N ALA A 101 15.70 -66.66 -46.15
CA ALA A 101 16.46 -67.89 -45.96
C ALA A 101 17.03 -68.00 -44.54
N THR A 102 17.55 -66.90 -43.99
CA THR A 102 18.05 -66.83 -42.62
C THR A 102 16.91 -67.04 -41.61
N ARG A 103 15.73 -66.46 -41.84
CA ARG A 103 14.56 -66.66 -41.00
C ARG A 103 14.09 -68.12 -41.03
N TRP A 104 14.07 -68.76 -42.20
CA TRP A 104 13.74 -70.19 -42.31
C TRP A 104 14.80 -71.07 -41.64
N ALA A 105 16.09 -70.78 -41.82
CA ALA A 105 17.17 -71.48 -41.12
C ALA A 105 17.09 -71.30 -39.60
N LEU A 106 16.72 -70.11 -39.11
CA LEU A 106 16.50 -69.85 -37.68
C LEU A 106 15.27 -70.58 -37.15
N LEU A 107 14.20 -70.71 -37.93
CA LEU A 107 13.01 -71.50 -37.56
C LEU A 107 13.30 -73.02 -37.54
N ASP A 108 14.08 -73.52 -38.49
CA ASP A 108 14.56 -74.91 -38.50
C ASP A 108 15.51 -75.18 -37.32
N CYS A 109 16.42 -74.24 -37.01
CA CYS A 109 17.22 -74.27 -35.79
C CYS A 109 16.34 -74.21 -34.53
N ALA A 110 15.26 -73.42 -34.50
CA ALA A 110 14.31 -73.37 -33.38
C ALA A 110 13.67 -74.72 -33.08
N GLN A 111 13.39 -75.53 -34.12
CA GLN A 111 12.93 -76.91 -33.93
C GLN A 111 14.05 -77.81 -33.39
N ARG A 112 15.29 -77.68 -33.89
CA ARG A 112 16.47 -78.41 -33.36
C ARG A 112 16.89 -77.95 -31.94
N PHE A 113 16.53 -76.74 -31.52
CA PHE A 113 16.77 -76.24 -30.16
C PHE A 113 15.89 -76.96 -29.11
N GLN A 114 14.85 -77.71 -29.51
CA GLN A 114 14.14 -78.61 -28.59
C GLN A 114 15.06 -79.73 -28.09
N ASP A 115 15.92 -80.28 -28.95
CA ASP A 115 16.90 -81.31 -28.57
C ASP A 115 18.00 -80.74 -27.64
N LEU A 116 18.24 -79.43 -27.69
CA LEU A 116 19.18 -78.70 -26.83
C LEU A 116 18.56 -78.22 -25.51
N GLN A 117 17.30 -78.54 -25.20
CA GLN A 117 16.71 -78.20 -23.90
C GLN A 117 17.50 -78.79 -22.74
N GLN A 118 18.01 -80.02 -22.88
CA GLN A 118 18.87 -80.63 -21.85
C GLN A 118 20.19 -79.87 -21.69
N MET A 119 20.80 -79.40 -22.79
CA MET A 119 22.02 -78.60 -22.74
C MET A 119 21.77 -77.20 -22.16
N ARG A 120 20.61 -76.60 -22.43
CA ARG A 120 20.19 -75.32 -21.80
C ARG A 120 19.92 -75.48 -20.31
N ALA A 121 19.30 -76.57 -19.89
CA ALA A 121 19.11 -76.88 -18.48
C ALA A 121 20.46 -77.08 -17.77
N LEU A 122 21.37 -77.87 -18.36
CA LEU A 122 22.74 -78.05 -17.86
C LEU A 122 23.54 -76.75 -17.84
N MET A 123 23.40 -75.91 -18.87
CA MET A 123 24.04 -74.59 -18.92
C MET A 123 23.47 -73.66 -17.85
N ALA A 124 22.16 -73.70 -17.59
CA ALA A 124 21.54 -72.94 -16.51
C ALA A 124 22.03 -73.42 -15.13
N GLU A 125 22.14 -74.73 -14.90
CA GLU A 125 22.75 -75.30 -13.69
C GLU A 125 24.22 -74.92 -13.56
N HIS A 126 24.99 -74.96 -14.65
CA HIS A 126 26.40 -74.59 -14.64
C HIS A 126 26.60 -73.09 -14.37
N VAL A 127 25.78 -72.22 -14.96
CA VAL A 127 25.77 -70.78 -14.69
C VAL A 127 25.38 -70.50 -13.23
N GLN A 128 24.41 -71.24 -12.68
CA GLN A 128 24.03 -71.14 -11.27
C GLN A 128 25.16 -71.57 -10.33
N LEU A 129 25.80 -72.70 -10.61
CA LEU A 129 26.94 -73.17 -9.82
C LEU A 129 28.11 -72.20 -9.93
N ALA A 130 28.38 -71.65 -11.12
CA ALA A 130 29.42 -70.65 -11.33
C ALA A 130 29.13 -69.34 -10.57
N SER A 131 27.89 -68.85 -10.59
CA SER A 131 27.51 -67.64 -9.82
C SER A 131 27.64 -67.89 -8.31
N VAL A 132 27.25 -69.07 -7.83
CA VAL A 132 27.42 -69.44 -6.42
C VAL A 132 28.91 -69.51 -6.05
N VAL A 133 29.75 -70.15 -6.87
CA VAL A 133 31.20 -70.24 -6.62
C VAL A 133 31.88 -68.87 -6.60
N GLN A 134 31.39 -67.90 -7.39
CA GLN A 134 31.89 -66.53 -7.36
C GLN A 134 31.43 -65.73 -6.13
N VAL A 135 30.18 -65.93 -5.69
CA VAL A 135 29.54 -65.19 -4.58
C VAL A 135 29.92 -65.75 -3.21
N LEU A 136 30.18 -67.06 -3.11
CA LEU A 136 30.44 -67.76 -1.84
C LEU A 136 31.64 -67.21 -1.05
N PRO A 137 32.82 -66.93 -1.66
CA PRO A 137 33.94 -66.33 -0.94
C PRO A 137 33.61 -64.94 -0.38
N GLN A 138 32.84 -64.15 -1.14
CA GLN A 138 32.43 -62.81 -0.73
C GLN A 138 31.45 -62.88 0.45
N LEU A 139 30.51 -63.83 0.45
CA LEU A 139 29.60 -64.07 1.57
C LEU A 139 30.35 -64.41 2.87
N PHE A 140 31.38 -65.26 2.83
CA PHE A 140 32.15 -65.57 4.04
C PHE A 140 32.93 -64.38 4.60
N SER A 141 33.29 -63.41 3.75
CA SER A 141 34.01 -62.20 4.17
C SER A 141 33.12 -61.11 4.78
N VAL A 142 31.78 -61.22 4.68
CA VAL A 142 30.84 -60.16 5.08
C VAL A 142 31.01 -59.74 6.55
N HIS A 143 31.22 -60.67 7.48
CA HIS A 143 31.38 -60.32 8.90
C HIS A 143 32.73 -59.64 9.22
N GLU A 144 33.78 -59.98 8.48
CA GLU A 144 35.09 -59.32 8.61
C GLU A 144 35.03 -57.91 8.05
N VAL A 145 34.47 -57.75 6.84
CA VAL A 145 34.24 -56.44 6.20
C VAL A 145 33.34 -55.58 7.06
N PHE A 146 32.26 -56.12 7.62
CA PHE A 146 31.37 -55.39 8.54
C PHE A 146 32.12 -54.77 9.72
N SER A 147 32.98 -55.57 10.36
CA SER A 147 33.76 -55.12 11.53
C SER A 147 34.82 -54.09 11.14
N HIS A 148 35.42 -54.25 9.96
CA HIS A 148 36.38 -53.30 9.39
C HIS A 148 35.71 -51.98 9.01
N THR A 149 34.55 -52.01 8.34
CA THR A 149 33.76 -50.81 8.00
C THR A 149 33.36 -50.04 9.24
N LEU A 150 33.02 -50.72 10.35
CA LEU A 150 32.77 -50.05 11.63
C LEU A 150 34.01 -49.30 12.13
N GLN A 151 35.20 -49.90 12.08
CA GLN A 151 36.45 -49.24 12.49
C GLN A 151 36.75 -48.02 11.62
N LEU A 152 36.60 -48.15 10.30
CA LEU A 152 36.78 -47.04 9.35
C LEU A 152 35.81 -45.88 9.60
N LEU A 153 34.57 -46.15 9.99
CA LEU A 153 33.61 -45.11 10.41
C LEU A 153 34.07 -44.41 11.70
N HIS A 154 34.61 -45.14 12.68
CA HIS A 154 35.15 -44.53 13.90
C HIS A 154 36.36 -43.64 13.62
N GLU A 155 37.21 -44.03 12.66
CA GLU A 155 38.41 -43.29 12.24
C GLU A 155 38.13 -42.16 11.23
N GLN A 156 36.86 -41.95 10.84
CA GLN A 156 36.42 -40.94 9.84
C GLN A 156 36.96 -41.16 8.41
N HIS A 157 37.35 -42.38 8.05
CA HIS A 157 37.70 -42.78 6.68
C HIS A 157 36.43 -43.05 5.86
N LEU A 158 35.64 -42.01 5.60
CA LEU A 158 34.27 -42.12 5.07
C LEU A 158 34.19 -42.72 3.65
N LEU A 159 35.18 -42.45 2.78
CA LEU A 159 35.16 -42.98 1.41
C LEU A 159 35.38 -44.50 1.38
N GLU A 160 36.32 -44.98 2.19
CA GLU A 160 36.65 -46.39 2.30
C GLU A 160 35.52 -47.16 2.95
N ALA A 161 34.98 -46.62 4.06
CA ALA A 161 33.79 -47.16 4.71
C ALA A 161 32.58 -47.22 3.75
N HIS A 162 32.37 -46.17 2.95
CA HIS A 162 31.28 -46.14 1.97
C HIS A 162 31.48 -47.15 0.83
N ALA A 163 32.72 -47.35 0.36
CA ALA A 163 33.02 -48.33 -0.69
C ALA A 163 32.76 -49.76 -0.22
N GLU A 164 33.15 -50.11 1.01
CA GLU A 164 32.86 -51.41 1.61
C GLU A 164 31.36 -51.62 1.84
N LEU A 165 30.67 -50.58 2.31
CA LEU A 165 29.21 -50.60 2.47
C LEU A 165 28.50 -50.82 1.13
N MET A 166 28.90 -50.11 0.07
CA MET A 166 28.33 -50.31 -1.26
C MET A 166 28.58 -51.72 -1.81
N MET A 167 29.76 -52.28 -1.59
CA MET A 167 30.05 -53.65 -2.01
C MET A 167 29.11 -54.64 -1.32
N MET A 168 28.89 -54.48 -0.01
CA MET A 168 27.98 -55.34 0.74
C MET A 168 26.50 -55.12 0.37
N GLU A 169 26.07 -53.87 0.14
CA GLU A 169 24.73 -53.56 -0.36
C GLU A 169 24.51 -54.18 -1.74
N HIS A 170 25.46 -54.04 -2.67
CA HIS A 170 25.38 -54.61 -4.01
C HIS A 170 25.30 -56.14 -3.97
N LEU A 171 26.11 -56.80 -3.12
CA LEU A 171 26.05 -58.25 -2.92
C LEU A 171 24.67 -58.71 -2.42
N ARG A 172 24.11 -58.01 -1.44
CA ARG A 172 22.75 -58.27 -0.93
C ARG A 172 21.72 -58.09 -2.04
N ASP A 173 21.79 -56.98 -2.77
CA ASP A 173 20.80 -56.57 -3.77
C ASP A 173 20.84 -57.47 -5.01
N ASP A 174 22.03 -57.95 -5.41
CA ASP A 174 22.20 -58.96 -6.46
C ASP A 174 21.58 -60.30 -6.07
N ILE A 175 21.77 -60.75 -4.82
CA ILE A 175 21.13 -61.97 -4.32
C ILE A 175 19.61 -61.80 -4.28
N LEU A 176 19.13 -60.66 -3.79
CA LEU A 176 17.68 -60.38 -3.70
C LEU A 176 17.03 -60.25 -5.08
N SER A 177 17.69 -59.61 -6.05
CA SER A 177 17.19 -59.48 -7.43
C SER A 177 17.12 -60.85 -8.13
N GLN A 178 18.13 -61.70 -7.96
CA GLN A 178 18.12 -63.07 -8.49
C GLN A 178 17.02 -63.93 -7.85
N LEU A 179 16.76 -63.76 -6.55
CA LEU A 179 15.64 -64.42 -5.86
C LEU A 179 14.29 -63.90 -6.36
N HIS A 180 14.17 -62.59 -6.59
CA HIS A 180 12.97 -61.96 -7.10
C HIS A 180 12.62 -62.43 -8.52
N LEU A 181 13.59 -62.41 -9.44
CA LEU A 181 13.43 -62.91 -10.81
C LEU A 181 13.02 -64.39 -10.88
N ARG A 182 13.34 -65.17 -9.85
CA ARG A 182 12.99 -66.60 -9.75
C ARG A 182 11.74 -66.89 -8.93
N GLY A 183 11.07 -65.86 -8.38
CA GLY A 183 9.84 -66.01 -7.58
C GLY A 183 10.04 -66.70 -6.23
N LEU A 184 11.27 -66.72 -5.69
CA LEU A 184 11.64 -67.39 -4.44
C LEU A 184 11.53 -66.44 -3.22
N SER A 185 10.36 -65.84 -3.03
CA SER A 185 10.16 -64.80 -2.01
C SER A 185 10.32 -65.30 -0.57
N SER A 186 10.18 -66.60 -0.30
CA SER A 186 10.34 -67.18 1.04
C SER A 186 11.78 -67.12 1.58
N ALA A 187 12.79 -67.08 0.69
CA ALA A 187 14.20 -67.02 1.06
C ALA A 187 14.70 -65.58 1.31
N GLN A 188 13.91 -64.56 0.94
CA GLN A 188 14.29 -63.15 1.12
C GLN A 188 14.49 -62.80 2.61
N GLY A 189 13.66 -63.33 3.50
CA GLY A 189 13.78 -63.08 4.94
C GLY A 189 15.10 -63.56 5.54
N THR A 190 15.63 -64.70 5.08
CA THR A 190 16.92 -65.22 5.54
C THR A 190 18.08 -64.33 5.09
N VAL A 191 18.06 -63.87 3.83
CA VAL A 191 19.07 -62.95 3.30
C VAL A 191 19.06 -61.63 4.07
N LEU A 192 17.89 -61.04 4.30
CA LEU A 192 17.77 -59.80 5.08
C LEU A 192 18.24 -59.98 6.53
N SER A 193 18.00 -61.14 7.14
CA SER A 193 18.49 -61.42 8.50
C SER A 193 20.01 -61.52 8.58
N TYR A 194 20.65 -62.08 7.55
CA TYR A 194 22.10 -62.21 7.45
C TYR A 194 22.78 -60.84 7.28
N PHE A 195 22.17 -59.96 6.49
CA PHE A 195 22.65 -58.61 6.22
C PHE A 195 22.05 -57.54 7.15
N SER A 196 21.49 -57.93 8.30
CA SER A 196 20.78 -57.02 9.21
C SER A 196 21.66 -55.85 9.71
N GLY A 197 22.95 -56.11 9.95
CA GLY A 197 23.90 -55.07 10.34
C GLY A 197 24.10 -53.95 9.31
N LEU A 198 23.84 -54.19 8.01
CA LEU A 198 24.01 -53.16 6.98
C LEU A 198 23.12 -51.94 7.22
N GLN A 199 21.93 -52.14 7.79
CA GLN A 199 21.06 -51.03 8.13
C GLN A 199 21.71 -50.13 9.20
N GLU A 200 22.28 -50.72 10.25
CA GLU A 200 22.95 -49.99 11.33
C GLU A 200 24.19 -49.23 10.82
N LEU A 201 24.98 -49.87 9.94
CA LEU A 201 26.12 -49.23 9.29
C LEU A 201 25.70 -48.04 8.42
N ASN A 202 24.64 -48.21 7.63
CA ASN A 202 24.11 -47.14 6.78
C ASN A 202 23.55 -45.98 7.61
N GLU A 203 22.87 -46.28 8.73
CA GLU A 203 22.41 -45.26 9.67
C GLU A 203 23.57 -44.54 10.38
N SER A 204 24.65 -45.25 10.72
CA SER A 204 25.86 -44.68 11.32
C SER A 204 26.60 -43.75 10.36
N LEU A 205 26.83 -44.20 9.12
CA LEU A 205 27.40 -43.37 8.05
C LEU A 205 26.51 -42.14 7.81
N ALA A 206 25.20 -42.32 7.70
CA ALA A 206 24.27 -41.22 7.52
C ALA A 206 24.36 -40.19 8.67
N LYS A 207 24.42 -40.63 9.94
CA LYS A 207 24.60 -39.73 11.09
C LYS A 207 25.87 -38.90 10.98
N GLN A 208 26.99 -39.51 10.58
CA GLN A 208 28.25 -38.79 10.39
C GLN A 208 28.16 -37.79 9.23
N LEU A 209 27.56 -38.18 8.10
CA LEU A 209 27.33 -37.28 6.96
C LEU A 209 26.49 -36.06 7.37
N TRP A 210 25.41 -36.26 8.14
CA TRP A 210 24.56 -35.14 8.59
C TRP A 210 25.25 -34.26 9.64
N GLY A 211 26.13 -34.81 10.47
CA GLY A 211 27.00 -34.02 11.34
C GLY A 211 27.91 -33.10 10.53
N ILE A 212 28.54 -33.63 9.47
CA ILE A 212 29.43 -32.86 8.58
C ILE A 212 28.65 -31.79 7.81
N VAL A 213 27.48 -32.14 7.24
CA VAL A 213 26.62 -31.18 6.53
C VAL A 213 26.09 -30.10 7.49
N GLY A 214 25.76 -30.48 8.72
CA GLY A 214 25.35 -29.55 9.78
C GLY A 214 26.43 -28.54 10.13
N SER A 215 27.71 -28.94 10.13
CA SER A 215 28.86 -28.06 10.33
C SER A 215 29.46 -27.49 9.04
N SER A 216 28.71 -27.48 7.93
CA SER A 216 29.21 -27.11 6.60
C SER A 216 29.90 -25.74 6.54
N LEU A 217 29.33 -24.70 7.17
CA LEU A 217 29.92 -23.34 7.15
C LEU A 217 31.27 -23.26 7.87
N GLN A 218 31.49 -24.06 8.91
CA GLN A 218 32.78 -24.16 9.61
C GLN A 218 33.76 -25.01 8.81
N LEU A 219 33.34 -26.18 8.35
CA LEU A 219 34.19 -27.13 7.63
C LEU A 219 34.67 -26.58 6.29
N VAL A 220 33.84 -25.84 5.56
CA VAL A 220 34.26 -25.19 4.31
C VAL A 220 35.40 -24.18 4.53
N ARG A 221 35.55 -23.63 5.75
CA ARG A 221 36.66 -22.73 6.13
C ARG A 221 37.90 -23.49 6.64
N GLU A 222 37.69 -24.52 7.44
CA GLU A 222 38.76 -25.23 8.18
C GLU A 222 39.27 -26.48 7.46
N ASP A 223 38.36 -27.31 6.94
CA ASP A 223 38.64 -28.56 6.23
C ASP A 223 37.63 -28.82 5.08
N PRO A 224 37.83 -28.19 3.91
CA PRO A 224 36.94 -28.37 2.77
C PRO A 224 36.97 -29.80 2.20
N VAL A 225 38.03 -30.58 2.46
CA VAL A 225 38.19 -31.93 1.93
C VAL A 225 37.17 -32.88 2.55
N LEU A 226 36.94 -32.77 3.86
CA LEU A 226 35.94 -33.58 4.56
C LEU A 226 34.52 -33.26 4.06
N PHE A 227 34.20 -31.99 3.84
CA PHE A 227 32.89 -31.58 3.32
C PHE A 227 32.67 -32.08 1.88
N VAL A 228 33.65 -31.91 0.99
CA VAL A 228 33.59 -32.42 -0.39
C VAL A 228 33.45 -33.95 -0.40
N THR A 229 34.12 -34.64 0.52
CA THR A 229 33.99 -36.09 0.68
C THR A 229 32.56 -36.51 0.99
N ALA A 230 31.89 -35.84 1.92
CA ALA A 230 30.49 -36.09 2.23
C ALA A 230 29.56 -35.83 1.02
N VAL A 231 29.76 -34.72 0.31
CA VAL A 231 28.98 -34.38 -0.90
C VAL A 231 29.18 -35.43 -2.00
N ARG A 232 30.41 -35.93 -2.20
CA ARG A 232 30.71 -36.99 -3.18
C ARG A 232 30.00 -38.29 -2.87
N ILE A 233 29.91 -38.67 -1.59
CA ILE A 233 29.18 -39.87 -1.15
C ILE A 233 27.68 -39.68 -1.46
N ILE A 234 27.11 -38.52 -1.14
CA ILE A 234 25.69 -38.22 -1.43
C ILE A 234 25.39 -38.30 -2.94
N GLU A 235 26.22 -37.67 -3.78
CA GLU A 235 26.03 -37.71 -5.23
C GLU A 235 26.22 -39.10 -5.82
N ARG A 236 27.11 -39.91 -5.24
CA ARG A 236 27.30 -41.30 -5.66
C ARG A 236 26.05 -42.13 -5.40
N GLU A 237 25.46 -41.96 -4.23
CA GLU A 237 24.25 -42.68 -3.80
C GLU A 237 23.02 -42.26 -4.60
N GLU A 238 22.85 -40.97 -4.89
CA GLU A 238 21.78 -40.47 -5.77
C GLU A 238 21.92 -41.02 -7.19
N LYS A 239 23.15 -41.10 -7.71
CA LYS A 239 23.39 -41.67 -9.04
C LYS A 239 23.02 -43.17 -9.09
N ILE A 240 23.24 -43.90 -8.01
CA ILE A 240 22.82 -45.30 -7.89
C ILE A 240 21.29 -45.39 -7.88
N ASP A 241 20.63 -44.53 -7.09
CA ASP A 241 19.17 -44.45 -7.05
C ASP A 241 18.58 -44.15 -8.44
N ASP A 242 19.14 -43.19 -9.19
CA ASP A 242 18.72 -42.84 -10.55
C ASP A 242 18.85 -44.03 -11.51
N THR A 243 19.95 -44.77 -11.45
CA THR A 243 20.15 -45.97 -12.29
C THR A 243 19.13 -47.07 -11.97
N LEU A 244 18.87 -47.32 -10.69
CA LEU A 244 17.92 -48.34 -10.26
C LEU A 244 16.47 -47.99 -10.63
N LEU A 245 16.11 -46.69 -10.57
CA LEU A 245 14.79 -46.21 -10.96
C LEU A 245 14.54 -46.34 -12.47
N LEU A 246 15.58 -46.19 -13.31
CA LEU A 246 15.49 -46.38 -14.76
C LEU A 246 15.33 -47.86 -15.15
N ASP A 247 16.01 -48.76 -14.43
CA ASP A 247 16.02 -50.19 -14.74
C ASP A 247 14.80 -50.98 -14.21
N ALA A 248 13.98 -50.35 -13.33
CA ALA A 248 12.60 -50.66 -12.89
C ALA A 248 12.13 -52.12 -12.73
N THR A 249 13.02 -53.12 -12.75
CA THR A 249 12.68 -54.55 -12.68
C THR A 249 12.71 -55.07 -11.24
N PHE A 250 13.54 -54.48 -10.39
CA PHE A 250 13.63 -54.78 -8.97
C PHE A 250 14.16 -53.57 -8.22
N LEU A 251 13.46 -53.13 -7.16
CA LEU A 251 13.90 -52.07 -6.26
C LEU A 251 14.37 -52.69 -4.94
N PRO A 252 15.65 -52.54 -4.58
CA PRO A 252 16.16 -53.03 -3.31
C PRO A 252 15.51 -52.36 -2.10
N PRO A 253 15.48 -53.04 -0.93
CA PRO A 253 14.92 -52.48 0.28
C PRO A 253 15.72 -51.26 0.76
N GLY A 254 15.04 -50.15 1.00
CA GLY A 254 15.64 -48.89 1.44
C GLY A 254 16.10 -47.95 0.32
N ARG A 255 15.80 -48.25 -0.95
CA ARG A 255 16.06 -47.41 -2.12
C ARG A 255 14.73 -46.89 -2.72
N PRO A 256 14.66 -45.65 -3.24
CA PRO A 256 15.72 -44.64 -3.23
C PRO A 256 15.94 -44.07 -1.81
N LYS A 257 17.19 -43.70 -1.50
CA LYS A 257 17.59 -43.15 -0.20
C LYS A 257 17.27 -41.65 -0.08
N GLY A 258 17.24 -40.91 -1.19
CA GLY A 258 16.87 -39.48 -1.22
C GLY A 258 17.78 -38.57 -0.40
N TRP A 259 19.07 -38.89 -0.35
CA TRP A 259 20.06 -38.18 0.45
C TRP A 259 20.30 -36.73 0.01
N ARG A 260 20.05 -36.39 -1.26
CA ARG A 260 20.09 -34.99 -1.72
C ARG A 260 18.97 -34.16 -1.10
N GLN A 261 17.76 -34.70 -0.96
CA GLN A 261 16.68 -34.00 -0.28
C GLN A 261 17.00 -33.81 1.22
N LYS A 262 17.56 -34.85 1.85
CA LYS A 262 17.98 -34.79 3.24
C LYS A 262 19.14 -33.82 3.48
N PHE A 263 20.07 -33.71 2.54
CA PHE A 263 21.14 -32.71 2.55
C PHE A 263 20.57 -31.28 2.68
N TYR A 264 19.56 -30.93 1.87
CA TYR A 264 18.93 -29.62 1.96
C TYR A 264 18.19 -29.42 3.29
N GLN A 265 17.53 -30.45 3.81
CA GLN A 265 16.84 -30.39 5.11
C GLN A 265 17.83 -30.12 6.26
N VAL A 266 18.92 -30.88 6.33
CA VAL A 266 19.95 -30.72 7.38
C VAL A 266 20.61 -29.33 7.30
N LEU A 267 20.84 -28.83 6.09
CA LEU A 267 21.37 -27.49 5.88
C LEU A 267 20.39 -26.41 6.38
N GLN A 268 19.10 -26.54 6.07
CA GLN A 268 18.05 -25.65 6.57
C GLN A 268 17.95 -25.68 8.10
N GLU A 269 17.96 -26.88 8.70
CA GLU A 269 17.91 -27.07 10.15
C GLU A 269 19.12 -26.45 10.85
N SER A 270 20.33 -26.60 10.28
CA SER A 270 21.56 -25.99 10.81
C SER A 270 21.49 -24.47 10.79
N ILE A 271 21.09 -23.87 9.66
CA ILE A 271 20.93 -22.41 9.53
C ILE A 271 19.89 -21.89 10.55
N THR A 272 18.77 -22.60 10.69
CA THR A 272 17.70 -22.23 11.63
C THR A 272 18.18 -22.34 13.09
N ALA A 273 18.90 -23.41 13.42
CA ALA A 273 19.40 -23.66 14.77
C ALA A 273 20.49 -22.69 15.21
N ALA A 274 21.38 -22.29 14.30
CA ALA A 274 22.50 -21.39 14.60
C ALA A 274 22.03 -19.97 14.96
N HIS A 275 21.05 -19.43 14.24
CA HIS A 275 20.72 -18.00 14.30
C HIS A 275 19.33 -17.68 14.87
N PHE A 276 18.38 -18.61 14.77
CA PHE A 276 16.95 -18.32 14.96
C PHE A 276 16.32 -19.09 16.14
N ASN A 277 16.99 -20.12 16.69
CA ASN A 277 16.51 -20.87 17.85
C ASN A 277 16.92 -20.28 19.21
N ALA A 278 17.85 -19.32 19.24
CA ALA A 278 18.12 -18.56 20.44
C ALA A 278 16.91 -17.64 20.69
N LYS A 279 16.08 -17.95 21.71
CA LYS A 279 15.02 -17.03 22.16
C LYS A 279 15.62 -15.64 22.30
N CYS A 280 15.05 -14.65 21.62
CA CYS A 280 15.47 -13.26 21.73
C CYS A 280 15.36 -12.88 23.21
N MET A 281 16.49 -12.87 23.93
CA MET A 281 16.49 -12.84 25.40
C MET A 281 15.98 -11.51 25.96
N ASP A 282 15.80 -10.48 25.13
CA ASP A 282 15.16 -9.22 25.51
C ASP A 282 14.42 -8.64 24.28
N ALA A 283 13.09 -8.75 24.24
CA ALA A 283 12.24 -8.06 23.26
C ALA A 283 12.13 -6.54 23.53
N GLU A 284 12.89 -6.03 24.50
CA GLU A 284 12.96 -4.62 24.86
C GLU A 284 14.04 -3.91 24.02
N GLY A 285 13.72 -2.71 23.51
CA GLY A 285 14.41 -2.00 22.41
C GLY A 285 15.92 -2.23 22.21
N PRO A 286 16.80 -2.03 23.22
CA PRO A 286 18.25 -2.22 23.06
C PRO A 286 18.67 -3.68 22.84
N GLY A 287 17.89 -4.64 23.32
CA GLY A 287 18.07 -6.07 23.05
C GLY A 287 17.77 -6.41 21.61
N LEU A 288 16.60 -5.96 21.12
CA LEU A 288 16.17 -6.17 19.75
C LEU A 288 17.12 -5.52 18.72
N ALA A 289 17.57 -4.29 18.96
CA ALA A 289 18.52 -3.62 18.08
C ALA A 289 19.85 -4.39 17.97
N ARG A 290 20.38 -4.91 19.09
CA ARG A 290 21.58 -5.74 19.10
C ARG A 290 21.37 -7.06 18.36
N HIS A 291 20.19 -7.68 18.52
CA HIS A 291 19.82 -8.90 17.81
C HIS A 291 19.76 -8.70 16.30
N LEU A 292 19.08 -7.65 15.84
CA LEU A 292 18.98 -7.30 14.41
C LEU A 292 20.36 -6.96 13.81
N ALA A 293 21.22 -6.28 14.56
CA ALA A 293 22.59 -6.00 14.12
C ALA A 293 23.49 -7.26 14.09
N ALA A 294 23.28 -8.21 15.01
CA ALA A 294 23.94 -9.51 14.95
C ALA A 294 23.51 -10.27 13.69
N LEU A 295 22.20 -10.42 13.46
CA LEU A 295 21.64 -11.05 12.26
C LEU A 295 22.17 -10.42 10.97
N GLN A 296 22.24 -9.10 10.90
CA GLN A 296 22.81 -8.38 9.76
C GLN A 296 24.26 -8.82 9.47
N ARG A 297 25.12 -8.86 10.49
CA ARG A 297 26.53 -9.25 10.32
C ARG A 297 26.67 -10.72 9.97
N ASP A 298 25.91 -11.57 10.66
CA ASP A 298 26.02 -13.02 10.55
C ASP A 298 25.57 -13.49 9.17
N ILE A 299 24.38 -13.05 8.71
CA ILE A 299 23.84 -13.39 7.38
C ILE A 299 24.82 -13.00 6.26
N VAL A 300 25.35 -11.77 6.30
CA VAL A 300 26.26 -11.28 5.26
C VAL A 300 27.58 -12.07 5.30
N SER A 301 28.13 -12.32 6.48
CA SER A 301 29.40 -13.07 6.61
C SER A 301 29.29 -14.52 6.15
N GLU A 302 28.15 -15.17 6.41
CA GLU A 302 27.91 -16.57 6.06
C GLU A 302 27.58 -16.71 4.58
N LEU A 303 26.73 -15.85 4.01
CA LEU A 303 26.43 -15.86 2.58
C LEU A 303 27.68 -15.58 1.73
N ARG A 304 28.61 -14.73 2.20
CA ARG A 304 29.93 -14.58 1.55
C ARG A 304 30.72 -15.89 1.54
N VAL A 305 30.73 -16.61 2.65
CA VAL A 305 31.41 -17.92 2.72
C VAL A 305 30.73 -18.97 1.85
N VAL A 306 29.40 -18.95 1.76
CA VAL A 306 28.67 -19.82 0.82
C VAL A 306 29.09 -19.50 -0.61
N LYS A 307 29.09 -18.22 -0.99
CA LYS A 307 29.48 -17.74 -2.31
C LYS A 307 30.92 -18.08 -2.67
N ASP A 308 31.87 -17.67 -1.84
CA ASP A 308 33.28 -17.71 -2.16
C ASP A 308 33.88 -19.12 -2.03
N LEU A 309 33.40 -19.91 -1.07
CA LEU A 309 34.00 -21.20 -0.71
C LEU A 309 33.06 -22.40 -0.96
N MET A 310 31.80 -22.34 -0.51
CA MET A 310 30.89 -23.50 -0.57
C MET A 310 30.47 -23.84 -2.00
N VAL A 311 30.31 -22.83 -2.87
CA VAL A 311 30.02 -23.02 -4.31
C VAL A 311 31.11 -23.84 -5.00
N GLN A 312 32.37 -23.74 -4.57
CA GLN A 312 33.47 -24.52 -5.15
C GLN A 312 33.47 -25.99 -4.69
N CYS A 313 32.81 -26.29 -3.58
CA CYS A 313 32.78 -27.62 -2.97
C CYS A 313 31.59 -28.48 -3.42
N VAL A 314 30.55 -27.86 -3.99
CA VAL A 314 29.29 -28.52 -4.36
C VAL A 314 29.07 -28.43 -5.87
N PRO A 315 28.53 -29.48 -6.53
CA PRO A 315 28.23 -29.42 -7.96
C PRO A 315 27.25 -28.30 -8.35
N ALA A 316 27.41 -27.75 -9.55
CA ALA A 316 26.63 -26.60 -10.02
C ALA A 316 25.10 -26.83 -10.07
N HIS A 317 24.64 -28.07 -10.30
CA HIS A 317 23.20 -28.39 -10.35
C HIS A 317 22.49 -28.28 -9.00
N TYR A 318 23.23 -28.17 -7.89
CA TYR A 318 22.64 -27.90 -6.57
C TYR A 318 22.15 -26.46 -6.42
N ASN A 319 22.72 -25.52 -7.20
CA ASN A 319 22.46 -24.09 -7.07
C ASN A 319 22.56 -23.61 -5.60
N ILE A 320 23.61 -24.06 -4.90
CA ILE A 320 23.70 -23.98 -3.43
C ILE A 320 23.58 -22.55 -2.90
N LEU A 321 24.12 -21.56 -3.62
CA LEU A 321 24.03 -20.16 -3.24
C LEU A 321 22.57 -19.67 -3.23
N SER A 322 21.78 -19.95 -4.27
CA SER A 322 20.38 -19.52 -4.31
C SER A 322 19.55 -20.25 -3.26
N VAL A 323 19.82 -21.54 -3.04
CA VAL A 323 19.11 -22.36 -2.05
C VAL A 323 19.41 -21.85 -0.64
N CYS A 324 20.68 -21.61 -0.29
CA CYS A 324 21.06 -21.00 0.98
C CYS A 324 20.41 -19.64 1.16
N THR A 325 20.49 -18.77 0.16
CA THR A 325 19.87 -17.44 0.21
C THR A 325 18.36 -17.52 0.48
N ALA A 326 17.64 -18.42 -0.19
CA ALA A 326 16.22 -18.65 0.04
C ALA A 326 15.94 -19.24 1.44
N MET A 327 16.81 -20.10 1.96
CA MET A 327 16.70 -20.64 3.32
C MET A 327 16.90 -19.55 4.38
N TYR A 328 17.91 -18.69 4.26
CA TYR A 328 18.08 -17.55 5.17
C TYR A 328 16.88 -16.60 5.09
N HIS A 329 16.39 -16.29 3.89
CA HIS A 329 15.22 -15.43 3.71
C HIS A 329 13.98 -16.02 4.41
N ARG A 330 13.70 -17.31 4.24
CA ARG A 330 12.56 -17.99 4.86
C ARG A 330 12.70 -18.10 6.38
N ALA A 331 13.89 -18.45 6.89
CA ALA A 331 14.15 -18.56 8.32
C ALA A 331 14.02 -17.19 9.01
N LEU A 332 14.59 -16.15 8.41
CA LEU A 332 14.45 -14.78 8.87
C LEU A 332 13.00 -14.28 8.84
N SER A 333 12.26 -14.59 7.78
CA SER A 333 10.83 -14.25 7.70
C SER A 333 10.03 -14.91 8.83
N SER A 334 10.24 -16.21 9.08
CA SER A 334 9.60 -16.91 10.21
C SER A 334 9.95 -16.29 11.56
N HIS A 335 11.24 -16.02 11.78
CA HIS A 335 11.73 -15.44 13.03
C HIS A 335 11.14 -14.05 13.31
N LEU A 336 11.09 -13.18 12.29
CA LEU A 336 10.50 -11.85 12.44
C LEU A 336 8.98 -11.92 12.64
N GLN A 337 8.30 -12.88 12.01
CA GLN A 337 6.88 -13.14 12.29
C GLN A 337 6.65 -13.58 13.74
N ASP A 338 7.54 -14.39 14.31
CA ASP A 338 7.47 -14.79 15.71
C ASP A 338 7.66 -13.60 16.66
N ILE A 339 8.62 -12.72 16.38
CA ILE A 339 8.81 -11.48 17.15
C ILE A 339 7.58 -10.57 17.05
N LEU A 340 6.99 -10.42 15.85
CA LEU A 340 5.80 -9.57 15.63
C LEU A 340 4.50 -10.11 16.26
N ARG A 341 4.49 -11.38 16.72
CA ARG A 341 3.38 -11.96 17.50
C ARG A 341 3.38 -11.47 18.95
N GLU A 342 4.52 -11.04 19.47
CA GLU A 342 4.63 -10.48 20.83
C GLU A 342 4.05 -9.05 20.90
N ASP A 343 3.72 -8.59 22.10
CA ASP A 343 3.27 -7.20 22.31
C ASP A 343 4.47 -6.26 22.42
N LEU A 344 4.89 -5.73 21.27
CA LEU A 344 6.05 -4.86 21.14
C LEU A 344 5.71 -3.40 21.48
N ASP A 345 6.69 -2.66 21.99
CA ASP A 345 6.59 -1.22 22.19
C ASP A 345 6.75 -0.45 20.85
N LYS A 346 6.49 0.86 20.88
CA LYS A 346 6.57 1.70 19.66
C LYS A 346 7.99 1.75 19.09
N GLN A 347 9.04 1.68 19.93
CA GLN A 347 10.43 1.69 19.49
C GLN A 347 10.81 0.39 18.78
N ALA A 348 10.44 -0.77 19.33
CA ALA A 348 10.67 -2.08 18.73
C ALA A 348 9.91 -2.22 17.41
N LEU A 349 8.65 -1.76 17.34
CA LEU A 349 7.87 -1.75 16.09
C LEU A 349 8.53 -0.87 15.02
N PHE A 350 9.03 0.31 15.40
CA PHE A 350 9.76 1.20 14.49
C PHE A 350 11.02 0.51 13.94
N LEU A 351 11.85 -0.05 14.84
CA LEU A 351 13.10 -0.73 14.46
C LEU A 351 12.85 -1.90 13.52
N LEU A 352 11.80 -2.70 13.74
CA LEU A 352 11.47 -3.83 12.85
C LEU A 352 10.99 -3.36 11.48
N LEU A 353 10.12 -2.34 11.44
CA LEU A 353 9.63 -1.79 10.17
C LEU A 353 10.79 -1.17 9.37
N GLU A 354 11.66 -0.40 10.01
CA GLU A 354 12.87 0.15 9.39
C GLU A 354 13.78 -0.98 8.90
N TRP A 355 14.02 -2.00 9.73
CA TRP A 355 14.93 -3.09 9.39
C TRP A 355 14.43 -3.91 8.19
N VAL A 356 13.14 -4.24 8.16
CA VAL A 356 12.53 -5.05 7.10
C VAL A 356 12.42 -4.29 5.78
N LEU A 357 12.03 -3.02 5.83
CA LEU A 357 11.70 -2.25 4.62
C LEU A 357 12.87 -1.44 4.06
N ARG A 358 13.80 -1.00 4.93
CA ARG A 358 14.97 -0.20 4.53
C ARG A 358 16.26 -1.00 4.62
N MET A 359 16.56 -1.61 5.77
CA MET A 359 17.89 -2.21 6.01
C MET A 359 18.09 -3.54 5.27
N TYR A 360 17.11 -4.43 5.24
CA TYR A 360 17.22 -5.73 4.59
C TYR A 360 17.53 -5.65 3.07
N PRO A 361 16.82 -4.82 2.27
CA PRO A 361 17.15 -4.62 0.86
C PRO A 361 18.34 -3.68 0.64
N SER A 362 18.89 -3.06 1.69
CA SER A 362 19.98 -2.09 1.60
C SER A 362 21.31 -2.73 1.16
N PRO A 363 22.30 -1.92 0.73
CA PRO A 363 23.66 -2.38 0.50
C PRO A 363 24.38 -2.92 1.75
N GLU A 364 23.79 -2.80 2.93
CA GLU A 364 24.39 -3.33 4.15
C GLU A 364 24.04 -4.80 4.43
N VAL A 365 23.00 -5.34 3.78
CA VAL A 365 22.56 -6.73 3.97
C VAL A 365 22.50 -7.46 2.61
N MET A 366 21.32 -7.60 2.01
CA MET A 366 21.16 -8.42 0.80
C MET A 366 21.60 -7.69 -0.47
N GLY A 367 21.65 -6.35 -0.45
CA GLY A 367 22.20 -5.53 -1.54
C GLY A 367 23.73 -5.35 -1.48
N HIS A 368 24.43 -6.09 -0.60
CA HIS A 368 25.86 -5.92 -0.37
C HIS A 368 26.68 -6.19 -1.64
N PRO A 369 27.69 -5.36 -1.98
CA PRO A 369 28.47 -5.49 -3.21
C PRO A 369 29.11 -6.89 -3.36
N ASP A 370 29.58 -7.46 -2.24
CA ASP A 370 30.18 -8.80 -2.23
C ASP A 370 29.18 -9.93 -2.56
N LEU A 371 27.86 -9.71 -2.47
CA LEU A 371 26.83 -10.70 -2.81
C LEU A 371 26.35 -10.55 -4.26
N LEU A 372 26.36 -9.32 -4.80
CA LEU A 372 26.02 -9.05 -6.19
C LEU A 372 27.09 -9.60 -7.17
N PRO A 373 26.71 -9.98 -8.41
CA PRO A 373 25.38 -10.00 -9.01
C PRO A 373 24.59 -11.31 -8.77
N GLU A 374 25.16 -12.27 -8.05
CA GLU A 374 24.65 -13.64 -7.97
C GLU A 374 23.41 -13.80 -7.07
N VAL A 375 23.23 -12.88 -6.13
CA VAL A 375 22.05 -12.81 -5.25
C VAL A 375 21.12 -11.69 -5.72
N ASP A 376 19.97 -12.06 -6.28
CA ASP A 376 18.92 -11.10 -6.64
C ASP A 376 17.80 -11.08 -5.58
N VAL A 377 17.77 -10.01 -4.78
CA VAL A 377 16.76 -9.81 -3.72
C VAL A 377 15.35 -9.71 -4.29
N SER A 378 15.19 -9.23 -5.52
CA SER A 378 13.88 -9.09 -6.15
C SER A 378 13.24 -10.43 -6.50
N SER A 379 14.05 -11.47 -6.72
CA SER A 379 13.59 -12.83 -6.99
C SER A 379 13.03 -13.55 -5.75
N LEU A 380 13.41 -13.12 -4.54
CA LEU A 380 13.01 -13.74 -3.27
C LEU A 380 11.65 -13.25 -2.76
N GLY A 381 11.19 -12.09 -3.25
CA GLY A 381 10.00 -11.42 -2.76
C GLY A 381 10.21 -10.66 -1.44
N PRO A 382 9.16 -10.03 -0.90
CA PRO A 382 9.24 -9.27 0.33
C PRO A 382 9.42 -10.20 1.54
N LEU A 383 10.31 -9.82 2.46
CA LEU A 383 10.64 -10.59 3.67
C LEU A 383 9.43 -10.83 4.57
N ILE A 384 8.51 -9.86 4.61
CA ILE A 384 7.23 -9.94 5.31
C ILE A 384 6.13 -9.61 4.32
N SER A 385 4.98 -10.27 4.43
CA SER A 385 3.85 -10.01 3.54
C SER A 385 3.37 -8.56 3.67
N PRO A 386 2.89 -7.94 2.59
CA PRO A 386 2.40 -6.56 2.63
C PRO A 386 1.23 -6.40 3.61
N GLU A 387 0.41 -7.43 3.83
CA GLU A 387 -0.66 -7.39 4.84
C GLU A 387 -0.11 -7.32 6.27
N LEU A 388 0.97 -8.06 6.57
CA LEU A 388 1.57 -8.03 7.90
C LEU A 388 2.35 -6.71 8.13
N VAL A 389 2.95 -6.14 7.09
CA VAL A 389 3.51 -4.77 7.15
C VAL A 389 2.40 -3.77 7.47
N ASP A 390 1.27 -3.80 6.75
CA ASP A 390 0.13 -2.91 6.99
C ASP A 390 -0.41 -3.05 8.42
N GLN A 391 -0.54 -4.28 8.93
CA GLN A 391 -0.94 -4.55 10.32
C GLN A 391 0.06 -4.01 11.34
N THR A 392 1.36 -4.14 11.07
CA THR A 392 2.43 -3.67 11.96
C THR A 392 2.50 -2.14 11.98
N GLU A 393 2.34 -1.49 10.82
CA GLU A 393 2.15 -0.04 10.70
C GLU A 393 0.95 0.44 11.54
N ARG A 394 -0.20 -0.24 11.47
CA ARG A 394 -1.38 0.11 12.29
C ARG A 394 -1.10 -0.04 13.79
N LYS A 395 -0.46 -1.14 14.22
CA LYS A 395 -0.06 -1.35 15.61
C LYS A 395 0.86 -0.23 16.11
N TYR A 396 1.83 0.17 15.28
CA TYR A 396 2.73 1.29 15.58
C TYR A 396 1.94 2.59 15.76
N VAL A 397 1.04 2.91 14.83
CA VAL A 397 0.21 4.12 14.91
C VAL A 397 -0.65 4.15 16.18
N GLU A 398 -1.25 3.03 16.58
CA GLU A 398 -2.01 2.94 17.84
C GLU A 398 -1.12 3.19 19.07
N LYS A 399 0.08 2.61 19.14
CA LYS A 399 1.00 2.86 20.27
C LYS A 399 1.49 4.32 20.31
N VAL A 400 1.71 4.94 19.14
CA VAL A 400 2.03 6.38 19.03
C VAL A 400 0.84 7.23 19.46
N LYS A 401 -0.37 6.91 19.00
CA LYS A 401 -1.62 7.59 19.35
C LYS A 401 -1.83 7.68 20.86
N VAL A 402 -1.64 6.58 21.59
CA VAL A 402 -1.72 6.60 23.06
C VAL A 402 -0.72 7.56 23.68
N SER A 403 0.53 7.57 23.19
CA SER A 403 1.56 8.50 23.67
C SER A 403 1.20 9.97 23.37
N VAL A 404 0.65 10.23 22.18
CA VAL A 404 0.19 11.55 21.73
C VAL A 404 -0.95 12.06 22.60
N ILE A 405 -1.96 11.22 22.87
CA ILE A 405 -3.11 11.56 23.74
C ILE A 405 -2.63 11.95 25.12
N GLU A 406 -1.80 11.12 25.76
CA GLU A 406 -1.27 11.41 27.10
C GLU A 406 -0.50 12.72 27.15
N TRP A 407 0.34 12.95 26.14
CA TRP A 407 1.16 14.15 26.07
C TRP A 407 0.33 15.42 25.82
N MET A 408 -0.66 15.34 24.92
CA MET A 408 -1.60 16.44 24.67
C MET A 408 -2.45 16.75 25.90
N GLN A 409 -2.87 15.73 26.66
CA GLN A 409 -3.59 15.93 27.91
C GLN A 409 -2.72 16.66 28.94
N ARG A 410 -1.47 16.23 29.14
CA ARG A 410 -0.54 16.92 30.04
C ARG A 410 -0.31 18.37 29.62
N THR A 411 -0.18 18.62 28.32
CA THR A 411 -0.02 19.98 27.78
C THR A 411 -1.25 20.85 28.08
N LEU A 412 -2.45 20.28 27.91
CA LEU A 412 -3.70 20.97 28.24
C LEU A 412 -3.83 21.26 29.75
N ASP A 413 -3.43 20.31 30.60
CA ASP A 413 -3.46 20.49 32.06
C ASP A 413 -2.49 21.59 32.52
N VAL A 414 -1.34 21.72 31.85
CA VAL A 414 -0.39 22.82 32.10
C VAL A 414 -0.99 24.14 31.65
N GLU A 415 -1.53 24.21 30.43
CA GLU A 415 -2.19 25.41 29.91
C GLU A 415 -3.31 25.89 30.84
N PHE A 416 -4.17 24.98 31.31
CA PHE A 416 -5.25 25.34 32.23
C PHE A 416 -4.73 25.90 33.56
N LYS A 417 -3.64 25.35 34.11
CA LYS A 417 -3.03 25.87 35.34
C LYS A 417 -2.46 27.28 35.17
N GLU A 418 -1.95 27.63 33.98
CA GLU A 418 -1.46 28.99 33.72
C GLU A 418 -2.55 30.04 33.93
N TRP A 419 -3.81 29.74 33.60
CA TRP A 419 -4.90 30.70 33.70
C TRP A 419 -5.13 31.19 35.14
N PHE A 420 -4.80 30.37 36.14
CA PHE A 420 -4.96 30.69 37.56
C PHE A 420 -3.73 31.34 38.19
N ARG A 421 -2.72 31.70 37.38
CA ARG A 421 -1.56 32.45 37.86
C ARG A 421 -1.89 33.93 38.04
N GLU A 422 -1.08 34.58 38.87
CA GLU A 422 -1.15 36.02 39.14
C GLU A 422 -0.58 36.88 38.01
N GLU A 423 -0.13 36.28 36.91
CA GLU A 423 0.51 36.94 35.77
C GLU A 423 -0.42 36.95 34.55
N GLU A 424 -0.26 37.96 33.69
CA GLU A 424 -0.92 38.02 32.38
C GLU A 424 -0.30 36.99 31.41
N PRO A 425 -1.02 36.59 30.35
CA PRO A 425 -0.44 35.76 29.30
C PRO A 425 0.80 36.39 28.68
N GLU A 426 1.70 35.55 28.17
CA GLU A 426 2.86 36.02 27.43
C GLU A 426 2.44 36.85 26.20
N VAL A 427 3.31 37.79 25.83
CA VAL A 427 3.06 38.71 24.71
C VAL A 427 4.12 38.47 23.64
N ASP A 428 3.70 38.37 22.38
CA ASP A 428 4.62 38.24 21.26
C ASP A 428 5.35 39.56 20.95
N HIS A 429 6.34 39.51 20.05
CA HIS A 429 7.10 40.69 19.62
C HIS A 429 6.24 41.80 18.98
N GLN A 430 5.00 41.49 18.60
CA GLN A 430 4.04 42.42 18.00
C GLN A 430 3.03 42.96 19.02
N GLY A 431 3.08 42.51 20.28
CA GLY A 431 2.19 42.98 21.33
C GLY A 431 0.91 42.15 21.51
N PHE A 432 0.78 40.99 20.87
CA PHE A 432 -0.38 40.11 20.97
C PHE A 432 -0.22 39.05 22.05
N PHE A 433 -1.29 38.74 22.78
CA PHE A 433 -1.27 37.66 23.79
C PHE A 433 -1.11 36.28 23.13
N GLN A 434 -0.27 35.43 23.70
CA GLN A 434 -0.02 34.08 23.22
C GLN A 434 0.27 33.13 24.39
N SER A 435 0.19 31.83 24.12
CA SER A 435 0.81 30.82 24.97
C SER A 435 1.66 29.87 24.14
N ALA A 436 2.45 29.02 24.80
CA ALA A 436 3.25 28.01 24.13
C ALA A 436 2.42 26.87 23.52
N LEU A 437 1.12 26.77 23.85
CA LEU A 437 0.23 25.67 23.46
C LEU A 437 0.27 25.34 21.95
N PRO A 438 0.13 26.31 21.02
CA PRO A 438 0.09 25.99 19.58
C PRO A 438 1.42 25.43 19.09
N VAL A 439 2.54 26.01 19.54
CA VAL A 439 3.89 25.62 19.11
C VAL A 439 4.18 24.21 19.59
N ILE A 440 3.93 23.95 20.88
CA ILE A 440 4.12 22.66 21.54
C ILE A 440 3.32 21.58 20.78
N VAL A 441 2.00 21.77 20.59
CA VAL A 441 1.13 20.79 19.93
C VAL A 441 1.56 20.50 18.49
N ILE A 442 1.81 21.53 17.69
CA ILE A 442 2.20 21.36 16.28
C ILE A 442 3.57 20.70 16.15
N GLN A 443 4.54 21.11 16.97
CA GLN A 443 5.88 20.53 16.95
C GLN A 443 5.84 19.03 17.23
N MET A 444 5.15 18.61 18.29
CA MET A 444 5.04 17.20 18.66
C MET A 444 4.40 16.37 17.53
N LEU A 445 3.31 16.86 16.92
CA LEU A 445 2.68 16.17 15.79
C LEU A 445 3.63 16.08 14.58
N SER A 446 4.33 17.18 14.26
CA SER A 446 5.27 17.24 13.14
C SER A 446 6.45 16.27 13.31
N GLU A 447 6.99 16.14 14.53
CA GLU A 447 8.09 15.23 14.84
C GLU A 447 7.68 13.77 14.62
N ASN A 448 6.48 13.37 15.07
CA ASN A 448 5.98 12.01 14.85
C ASN A 448 5.75 11.70 13.36
N ILE A 449 5.22 12.67 12.60
CA ILE A 449 5.04 12.53 11.14
C ILE A 449 6.41 12.41 10.44
N GLN A 450 7.40 13.20 10.88
CA GLN A 450 8.75 13.16 10.32
C GLN A 450 9.44 11.81 10.62
N VAL A 451 9.32 11.28 11.83
CA VAL A 451 9.86 9.96 12.18
C VAL A 451 9.27 8.86 11.30
N ALA A 452 7.96 8.89 11.07
CA ALA A 452 7.28 7.93 10.20
C ALA A 452 7.75 7.99 8.73
N SER A 453 8.16 9.18 8.25
CA SER A 453 8.65 9.38 6.88
C SER A 453 9.96 8.66 6.57
N LEU A 454 10.73 8.31 7.60
CA LEU A 454 11.99 7.55 7.44
C LEU A 454 11.73 6.11 6.98
N ILE A 455 10.56 5.56 7.32
CA ILE A 455 10.19 4.17 7.01
C ILE A 455 9.49 4.11 5.65
N THR A 456 8.24 4.58 5.54
CA THR A 456 7.42 4.49 4.31
C THR A 456 6.45 5.66 4.21
N ASP A 457 6.08 6.01 2.97
CA ASP A 457 5.03 7.00 2.71
C ASP A 457 3.68 6.52 3.27
N SER A 458 3.41 5.21 3.23
CA SER A 458 2.21 4.60 3.83
C SER A 458 2.12 4.88 5.34
N LEU A 459 3.20 4.62 6.09
CA LEU A 459 3.24 4.87 7.52
C LEU A 459 3.12 6.37 7.83
N GLN A 460 3.81 7.22 7.05
CA GLN A 460 3.71 8.67 7.19
C GLN A 460 2.27 9.16 7.03
N GLN A 461 1.54 8.68 6.02
CA GLN A 461 0.14 9.04 5.81
C GLN A 461 -0.76 8.56 6.95
N LYS A 462 -0.55 7.35 7.49
CA LYS A 462 -1.34 6.85 8.64
C LYS A 462 -1.09 7.67 9.90
N VAL A 463 0.16 8.03 10.19
CA VAL A 463 0.51 8.90 11.33
C VAL A 463 -0.05 10.30 11.13
N TYR A 464 -0.02 10.85 9.92
CA TYR A 464 -0.63 12.13 9.59
C TYR A 464 -2.15 12.12 9.82
N SER A 465 -2.87 11.13 9.33
CA SER A 465 -4.32 10.99 9.57
C SER A 465 -4.63 10.90 11.06
N MET A 466 -3.88 10.07 11.81
CA MET A 466 -4.00 9.99 13.27
C MET A 466 -3.73 11.33 13.95
N ALA A 467 -2.70 12.07 13.51
CA ALA A 467 -2.37 13.39 14.06
C ALA A 467 -3.51 14.41 13.88
N LEU A 468 -4.21 14.39 12.74
CA LEU A 468 -5.37 15.26 12.51
C LEU A 468 -6.57 14.88 13.37
N GLU A 469 -6.87 13.58 13.48
CA GLU A 469 -7.93 13.07 14.35
C GLU A 469 -7.67 13.44 15.82
N GLU A 470 -6.43 13.29 16.28
CA GLU A 470 -6.06 13.64 17.65
C GLU A 470 -6.04 15.15 17.89
N LEU A 471 -5.66 15.95 16.90
CA LEU A 471 -5.79 17.40 16.98
C LEU A 471 -7.27 17.81 17.10
N GLU A 472 -8.17 17.20 16.32
CA GLU A 472 -9.62 17.45 16.45
C GLU A 472 -10.13 17.09 17.85
N ALA A 473 -9.76 15.91 18.36
CA ALA A 473 -10.14 15.47 19.70
C ALA A 473 -9.58 16.40 20.80
N PHE A 474 -8.34 16.85 20.64
CA PHE A 474 -7.70 17.82 21.53
C PHE A 474 -8.44 19.16 21.54
N LEU A 475 -8.86 19.68 20.39
CA LEU A 475 -9.66 20.90 20.31
C LEU A 475 -11.03 20.73 21.01
N GLY A 476 -11.62 19.53 20.91
CA GLY A 476 -12.79 19.15 21.69
C GLY A 476 -12.57 19.31 23.21
N ARG A 477 -11.48 18.72 23.73
CA ARG A 477 -11.09 18.83 25.15
C ARG A 477 -10.77 20.27 25.57
N LEU A 478 -10.07 21.03 24.72
CA LEU A 478 -9.78 22.45 24.98
C LEU A 478 -11.07 23.27 25.11
N ARG A 479 -12.08 23.02 24.27
CA ARG A 479 -13.39 23.67 24.40
C ARG A 479 -14.08 23.33 25.73
N GLU A 480 -14.00 22.08 26.18
CA GLU A 480 -14.56 21.67 27.48
C GLU A 480 -13.89 22.40 28.63
N VAL A 481 -12.57 22.56 28.57
CA VAL A 481 -11.79 23.38 29.51
C VAL A 481 -12.27 24.84 29.51
N LEU A 482 -12.47 25.47 28.33
CA LEU A 482 -13.02 26.83 28.25
C LEU A 482 -14.41 26.95 28.89
N VAL A 483 -15.28 25.96 28.67
CA VAL A 483 -16.61 25.92 29.30
C VAL A 483 -16.48 25.82 30.82
N GLN A 484 -15.52 25.03 31.31
CA GLN A 484 -15.26 24.87 32.74
C GLN A 484 -14.70 26.16 33.35
N CYS A 485 -13.71 26.80 32.73
CA CYS A 485 -13.19 28.11 33.14
C CYS A 485 -14.32 29.14 33.27
N GLY A 486 -15.20 29.21 32.26
CA GLY A 486 -16.32 30.15 32.29
C GLY A 486 -17.29 29.89 33.45
N LYS A 487 -17.59 28.62 33.75
CA LYS A 487 -18.44 28.25 34.90
C LYS A 487 -17.78 28.59 36.24
N GLU A 488 -16.46 28.41 36.36
CA GLU A 488 -15.72 28.74 37.58
C GLU A 488 -15.66 30.25 37.79
N HIS A 489 -15.38 31.01 36.74
CA HIS A 489 -15.39 32.46 36.78
C HIS A 489 -16.79 33.04 37.09
N GLN A 490 -17.85 32.41 36.61
CA GLN A 490 -19.22 32.80 36.98
C GLN A 490 -19.53 32.59 38.48
N LYS A 491 -18.88 31.62 39.14
CA LYS A 491 -19.04 31.40 40.60
C LYS A 491 -18.27 32.43 41.41
N ASP A 492 -17.03 32.72 41.01
CA ASP A 492 -16.18 33.74 41.62
C ASP A 492 -15.49 34.57 40.54
N ARG A 493 -15.94 35.82 40.40
CA ARG A 493 -15.47 36.76 39.39
C ARG A 493 -14.05 37.27 39.62
N THR A 494 -13.44 36.94 40.76
CA THR A 494 -12.04 37.28 41.03
C THR A 494 -11.07 36.20 40.52
N ILE A 495 -11.60 35.04 40.11
CA ILE A 495 -10.82 33.87 39.70
C ILE A 495 -11.30 33.40 38.31
N PRO A 496 -10.42 33.26 37.31
CA PRO A 496 -9.04 33.69 37.30
C PRO A 496 -8.90 35.21 37.18
N LYS A 497 -7.86 35.78 37.80
CA LYS A 497 -7.64 37.23 37.86
C LYS A 497 -7.52 37.90 36.49
N HIS A 498 -6.84 37.24 35.55
CA HIS A 498 -6.63 37.71 34.18
C HIS A 498 -7.53 36.98 33.17
N TYR A 499 -8.79 36.74 33.52
CA TYR A 499 -9.74 35.97 32.70
C TYR A 499 -9.85 36.47 31.24
N VAL A 500 -10.05 37.77 31.03
CA VAL A 500 -10.17 38.36 29.69
C VAL A 500 -8.85 38.21 28.89
N PRO A 501 -7.67 38.60 29.41
CA PRO A 501 -6.39 38.34 28.73
C PRO A 501 -6.19 36.89 28.27
N TYR A 502 -6.47 35.88 29.11
CA TYR A 502 -6.31 34.46 28.74
C TYR A 502 -7.32 34.01 27.66
N LEU A 503 -8.54 34.54 27.65
CA LEU A 503 -9.49 34.32 26.56
C LEU A 503 -9.02 34.92 25.23
N LEU A 504 -8.41 36.11 25.27
CA LEU A 504 -7.81 36.75 24.09
C LEU A 504 -6.59 35.96 23.58
N ALA A 505 -5.75 35.46 24.49
CA ALA A 505 -4.65 34.54 24.16
C ALA A 505 -5.19 33.28 23.46
N THR A 506 -6.30 32.72 23.95
CA THR A 506 -6.94 31.55 23.33
C THR A 506 -7.36 31.80 21.89
N LEU A 507 -7.90 32.98 21.57
CA LEU A 507 -8.26 33.35 20.19
C LEU A 507 -7.03 33.40 19.28
N ASN A 508 -5.93 33.99 19.76
CA ASN A 508 -4.67 34.01 19.03
C ASN A 508 -4.08 32.60 18.87
N ASN A 509 -4.16 31.77 19.91
CA ASN A 509 -3.71 30.38 19.89
C ASN A 509 -4.51 29.54 18.88
N ASN A 510 -5.84 29.71 18.83
CA ASN A 510 -6.70 29.05 17.86
C ASN A 510 -6.35 29.47 16.42
N LEU A 511 -6.08 30.75 16.19
CA LEU A 511 -5.62 31.25 14.89
C LEU A 511 -4.24 30.68 14.51
N ALA A 512 -3.30 30.63 15.46
CA ALA A 512 -1.99 30.04 15.25
C ALA A 512 -2.08 28.56 14.89
N LEU A 513 -2.88 27.78 15.63
CA LEU A 513 -3.18 26.38 15.32
C LEU A 513 -3.76 26.25 13.90
N SER A 514 -4.81 27.01 13.57
CA SER A 514 -5.45 27.00 12.25
C SER A 514 -4.46 27.27 11.12
N SER A 515 -3.56 28.26 11.29
CA SER A 515 -2.54 28.58 10.29
C SER A 515 -1.43 27.54 10.15
N SER A 516 -1.22 26.73 11.19
CA SER A 516 -0.13 25.75 11.25
C SER A 516 -0.58 24.35 10.82
N VAL A 517 -1.87 24.00 10.87
CA VAL A 517 -2.38 22.69 10.40
C VAL A 517 -1.90 22.34 8.98
N PRO A 518 -1.95 23.27 7.99
CA PRO A 518 -1.50 22.95 6.63
C PRO A 518 -0.01 22.59 6.53
N SER A 519 0.82 23.02 7.49
CA SER A 519 2.25 22.67 7.52
C SER A 519 2.53 21.25 7.99
N LEU A 520 1.56 20.57 8.62
CA LEU A 520 1.68 19.17 9.01
C LEU A 520 1.59 18.22 7.79
N HIS A 521 1.10 18.71 6.65
CA HIS A 521 0.87 17.86 5.50
C HIS A 521 2.20 17.34 4.90
N PRO A 522 2.35 16.02 4.70
CA PRO A 522 3.58 15.41 4.17
C PRO A 522 4.03 15.93 2.80
N SER A 523 3.06 16.27 1.95
CA SER A 523 3.28 16.75 0.57
C SER A 523 2.91 18.22 0.43
N ALA A 524 3.73 18.99 -0.30
CA ALA A 524 3.45 20.39 -0.59
C ALA A 524 2.22 20.61 -1.51
N ALA A 525 1.77 19.56 -2.21
CA ALA A 525 0.76 19.64 -3.28
C ALA A 525 -0.70 19.52 -2.81
N CYS A 526 -0.95 18.86 -1.67
CA CYS A 526 -2.28 18.75 -1.09
C CYS A 526 -2.23 19.35 0.31
N ARG A 527 -3.09 20.31 0.63
CA ARG A 527 -3.16 20.94 1.96
C ARG A 527 -4.59 20.98 2.47
N GLU A 528 -5.39 20.02 2.02
CA GLU A 528 -6.80 19.96 2.40
C GLU A 528 -6.90 19.54 3.86
N VAL A 529 -7.42 20.45 4.67
CA VAL A 529 -7.68 20.24 6.08
C VAL A 529 -9.10 19.68 6.21
N PRO A 530 -9.33 18.63 7.03
CA PRO A 530 -10.66 18.05 7.19
C PRO A 530 -11.69 19.08 7.65
N ALA A 531 -12.90 19.03 7.07
CA ALA A 531 -14.00 19.92 7.44
C ALA A 531 -14.39 19.79 8.93
N SER A 532 -14.23 18.59 9.51
CA SER A 532 -14.46 18.34 10.95
C SER A 532 -13.48 19.11 11.83
N LEU A 533 -12.20 19.14 11.45
CA LEU A 533 -11.14 19.88 12.14
C LEU A 533 -11.36 21.40 12.03
N HIS A 534 -11.74 21.90 10.86
CA HIS A 534 -12.18 23.29 10.70
C HIS A 534 -13.37 23.62 11.62
N ALA A 535 -14.38 22.76 11.65
CA ALA A 535 -15.53 22.94 12.54
C ALA A 535 -15.15 22.90 14.03
N ALA A 536 -14.13 22.14 14.43
CA ALA A 536 -13.63 22.11 15.80
C ALA A 536 -12.90 23.42 16.17
N LEU A 537 -12.07 23.96 15.27
CA LEU A 537 -11.43 25.26 15.43
C LEU A 537 -12.49 26.37 15.57
N ASP A 538 -13.50 26.38 14.70
CA ASP A 538 -14.60 27.35 14.74
C ASP A 538 -15.40 27.27 16.05
N LYS A 539 -15.62 26.06 16.57
CA LYS A 539 -16.32 25.86 17.86
C LYS A 539 -15.55 26.48 19.03
N ILE A 540 -14.22 26.40 19.03
CA ILE A 540 -13.39 27.06 20.05
C ILE A 540 -13.46 28.58 19.89
N GLN A 541 -13.27 29.09 18.67
CA GLN A 541 -13.33 30.52 18.40
C GLN A 541 -14.67 31.11 18.85
N LYS A 542 -15.79 30.49 18.46
CA LYS A 542 -17.14 30.89 18.87
C LYS A 542 -17.32 30.84 20.39
N LYS A 543 -16.81 29.79 21.05
CA LYS A 543 -16.95 29.67 22.52
C LYS A 543 -16.13 30.73 23.25
N ALA A 544 -14.89 30.99 22.83
CA ALA A 544 -14.05 32.05 23.41
C ALA A 544 -14.67 33.44 23.20
N CYS A 545 -15.17 33.73 21.99
CA CYS A 545 -15.89 34.98 21.70
C CYS A 545 -17.14 35.11 22.57
N GLN A 546 -17.93 34.04 22.71
CA GLN A 546 -19.12 34.05 23.57
C GLN A 546 -18.77 34.42 25.02
N LEU A 547 -17.72 33.82 25.60
CA LEU A 547 -17.29 34.10 26.97
C LEU A 547 -16.81 35.54 27.16
N LEU A 548 -16.10 36.12 26.17
CA LEU A 548 -15.69 37.53 26.18
C LEU A 548 -16.91 38.47 26.12
N LEU A 549 -17.88 38.14 25.27
CA LEU A 549 -19.11 38.91 25.10
C LEU A 549 -20.03 38.84 26.32
N GLU A 550 -20.00 37.73 27.06
CA GLU A 550 -20.68 37.61 28.35
C GLU A 550 -20.13 38.62 29.36
N GLU A 551 -18.80 38.84 29.43
CA GLU A 551 -18.20 39.87 30.30
C GLU A 551 -18.59 41.29 29.89
N LEU A 552 -18.53 41.60 28.59
CA LEU A 552 -18.99 42.90 28.08
C LEU A 552 -20.47 43.14 28.41
N LEU A 553 -21.32 42.11 28.25
CA LEU A 553 -22.75 42.23 28.51
C LEU A 553 -23.04 42.54 29.98
N LEU A 554 -22.27 41.99 30.92
CA LEU A 554 -22.45 42.27 32.35
C LEU A 554 -22.28 43.76 32.67
N ASP A 555 -21.30 44.42 32.05
CA ASP A 555 -21.05 45.85 32.23
C ASP A 555 -22.12 46.72 31.53
N LEU A 556 -22.67 46.25 30.40
CA LEU A 556 -23.72 46.97 29.66
C LEU A 556 -25.13 46.75 30.23
N GLN A 557 -25.39 45.63 30.91
CA GLN A 557 -26.71 45.25 31.41
C GLN A 557 -27.38 46.35 32.27
N PRO A 558 -26.69 47.02 33.22
CA PRO A 558 -27.28 48.09 34.03
C PRO A 558 -27.73 49.31 33.20
N LEU A 559 -27.13 49.52 32.03
CA LEU A 559 -27.48 50.60 31.10
C LEU A 559 -28.70 50.19 30.25
N TYR A 560 -28.75 48.95 29.76
CA TYR A 560 -29.91 48.41 29.05
C TYR A 560 -31.19 48.40 29.91
N VAL A 561 -31.07 48.12 31.21
CA VAL A 561 -32.20 48.20 32.15
C VAL A 561 -32.73 49.63 32.34
N GLN A 562 -32.13 50.65 31.74
CA GLN A 562 -32.66 52.03 31.74
C GLN A 562 -33.33 52.42 30.41
N LEU A 563 -33.28 51.55 29.40
CA LEU A 563 -33.80 51.75 28.05
C LEU A 563 -35.08 50.92 27.81
N PRO A 564 -36.20 51.47 27.32
CA PRO A 564 -36.52 52.89 27.22
C PRO A 564 -37.00 53.46 28.57
N SER A 565 -36.77 54.75 28.80
CA SER A 565 -37.30 55.51 29.94
C SER A 565 -37.43 56.99 29.59
N HIS A 566 -38.26 57.75 30.32
CA HIS A 566 -38.35 59.21 30.09
C HIS A 566 -37.03 59.94 30.35
N LYS A 567 -36.17 59.42 31.22
CA LYS A 567 -34.81 59.94 31.44
C LYS A 567 -33.95 59.77 30.19
N TRP A 568 -34.05 58.63 29.52
CA TRP A 568 -33.37 58.36 28.25
C TRP A 568 -33.87 59.27 27.12
N LEU A 569 -35.17 59.53 27.00
CA LEU A 569 -35.70 60.48 26.01
C LEU A 569 -35.07 61.86 26.14
N SER A 570 -34.88 62.29 27.40
CA SER A 570 -34.47 63.65 27.75
C SER A 570 -32.96 63.91 27.59
N GLY A 571 -32.11 62.89 27.37
CA GLY A 571 -30.66 63.09 27.24
C GLY A 571 -29.85 61.88 26.75
N SER A 572 -28.67 62.14 26.19
CA SER A 572 -27.77 61.13 25.57
C SER A 572 -26.79 60.45 26.53
N GLN A 573 -26.87 60.74 27.83
CA GLN A 573 -25.89 60.28 28.82
C GLN A 573 -25.78 58.74 28.89
N LEU A 574 -26.90 58.03 28.70
CA LEU A 574 -26.92 56.57 28.71
C LEU A 574 -26.10 55.96 27.57
N VAL A 575 -26.29 56.42 26.34
CA VAL A 575 -25.55 55.89 25.18
C VAL A 575 -24.09 56.31 25.22
N ASN A 576 -23.77 57.52 25.71
CA ASN A 576 -22.38 57.90 25.96
C ASN A 576 -21.67 56.90 26.89
N SER A 577 -22.30 56.54 28.02
CA SER A 577 -21.74 55.54 28.93
C SER A 577 -21.62 54.15 28.29
N MET A 578 -22.56 53.76 27.41
CA MET A 578 -22.45 52.50 26.66
C MET A 578 -21.24 52.53 25.71
N CYS A 579 -21.04 53.64 25.01
CA CYS A 579 -19.88 53.83 24.14
C CYS A 579 -18.56 53.78 24.93
N GLU A 580 -18.50 54.36 26.12
CA GLU A 580 -17.32 54.29 27.00
C GLU A 580 -16.99 52.85 27.44
N VAL A 581 -18.02 52.07 27.78
CA VAL A 581 -17.85 50.65 28.13
C VAL A 581 -17.35 49.85 26.92
N ILE A 582 -17.97 50.03 25.74
CA ILE A 582 -17.55 49.34 24.51
C ILE A 582 -16.11 49.73 24.12
N ASP A 583 -15.76 51.01 24.17
CA ASP A 583 -14.41 51.52 23.87
C ASP A 583 -13.36 50.97 24.84
N LYS A 584 -13.71 50.81 26.12
CA LYS A 584 -12.83 50.18 27.11
C LYS A 584 -12.53 48.71 26.77
N HIS A 585 -13.56 47.90 26.53
CA HIS A 585 -13.39 46.47 26.22
C HIS A 585 -12.68 46.25 24.87
N THR A 586 -12.97 47.08 23.87
CA THR A 586 -12.32 46.98 22.55
C THR A 586 -10.84 47.38 22.57
N LYS A 587 -10.42 48.24 23.49
CA LYS A 587 -8.98 48.48 23.76
C LYS A 587 -8.30 47.22 24.25
N ASP A 588 -8.92 46.44 25.12
CA ASP A 588 -8.35 45.17 25.56
C ASP A 588 -8.27 44.17 24.40
N PHE A 589 -9.28 44.17 23.53
CA PHE A 589 -9.31 43.31 22.32
C PHE A 589 -8.20 43.63 21.32
N SER A 590 -7.57 44.81 21.38
CA SER A 590 -6.43 45.18 20.52
C SER A 590 -5.23 44.23 20.64
N ARG A 591 -5.17 43.43 21.71
CA ARG A 591 -4.19 42.36 21.95
C ARG A 591 -4.46 41.08 21.14
N VAL A 592 -5.49 41.07 20.31
CA VAL A 592 -5.84 39.97 19.39
C VAL A 592 -5.47 40.32 17.95
N ARG A 593 -5.06 39.32 17.18
CA ARG A 593 -4.72 39.47 15.75
C ARG A 593 -5.94 39.86 14.92
N LYS A 594 -5.69 40.64 13.85
CA LYS A 594 -6.72 41.28 13.01
C LYS A 594 -7.92 40.38 12.61
N PRO A 595 -7.74 39.13 12.12
CA PRO A 595 -8.88 38.30 11.72
C PRO A 595 -9.83 37.99 12.90
N ALA A 596 -9.28 37.64 14.05
CA ALA A 596 -10.06 37.35 15.25
C ALA A 596 -10.61 38.64 15.90
N PHE A 597 -9.88 39.76 15.82
CA PHE A 597 -10.37 41.07 16.25
C PHE A 597 -11.60 41.51 15.45
N THR A 598 -11.57 41.41 14.12
CA THR A 598 -12.71 41.78 13.27
C THR A 598 -13.95 40.94 13.57
N LEU A 599 -13.78 39.62 13.75
CA LEU A 599 -14.87 38.74 14.16
C LEU A 599 -15.43 39.13 15.53
N LEU A 600 -14.57 39.36 16.51
CA LEU A 600 -14.99 39.78 17.85
C LEU A 600 -15.73 41.13 17.83
N LEU A 601 -15.30 42.07 16.98
CA LEU A 601 -15.96 43.37 16.79
C LEU A 601 -17.33 43.22 16.12
N MET A 602 -17.47 42.34 15.12
CA MET A 602 -18.76 42.02 14.48
C MET A 602 -19.75 41.34 15.44
N GLU A 603 -19.27 40.45 16.31
CA GLU A 603 -20.10 39.81 17.34
C GLU A 603 -20.45 40.80 18.46
N THR A 604 -19.55 41.73 18.80
CA THR A 604 -19.80 42.81 19.76
C THR A 604 -20.89 43.76 19.24
N GLU A 605 -20.81 44.16 17.96
CA GLU A 605 -21.81 45.02 17.33
C GLU A 605 -23.19 44.35 17.30
N LEU A 606 -23.26 43.07 16.90
CA LEU A 606 -24.53 42.35 16.91
C LEU A 606 -25.10 42.23 18.32
N LEU A 607 -24.27 41.93 19.32
CA LEU A 607 -24.69 41.89 20.72
C LEU A 607 -25.28 43.25 21.14
N VAL A 608 -24.60 44.35 20.82
CA VAL A 608 -25.04 45.69 21.19
C VAL A 608 -26.37 46.04 20.52
N ALA A 609 -26.50 45.78 19.22
CA ALA A 609 -27.72 46.03 18.45
C ALA A 609 -28.90 45.18 18.97
N SER A 610 -28.68 43.87 19.15
CA SER A 610 -29.72 42.95 19.62
C SER A 610 -30.19 43.26 21.04
N GLN A 611 -29.29 43.63 21.95
CA GLN A 611 -29.64 44.01 23.32
C GLN A 611 -30.33 45.37 23.39
N TYR A 612 -29.94 46.32 22.52
CA TYR A 612 -30.63 47.60 22.41
C TYR A 612 -32.08 47.41 21.95
N LEU A 613 -32.30 46.65 20.87
CA LEU A 613 -33.63 46.30 20.37
C LEU A 613 -34.44 45.53 21.42
N ARG A 614 -33.81 44.57 22.12
CA ARG A 614 -34.45 43.81 23.19
C ARG A 614 -34.91 44.72 24.33
N ALA A 615 -34.07 45.68 24.75
CA ALA A 615 -34.42 46.62 25.80
C ALA A 615 -35.67 47.44 25.42
N LEU A 616 -35.74 47.92 24.17
CA LEU A 616 -36.90 48.63 23.62
C LEU A 616 -38.19 47.80 23.66
N MET A 617 -38.12 46.51 23.36
CA MET A 617 -39.29 45.62 23.24
C MET A 617 -39.75 45.01 24.57
N GLN A 618 -38.85 44.86 25.56
CA GLN A 618 -39.17 44.22 26.84
C GLN A 618 -39.82 45.14 27.87
N LYS A 619 -39.61 46.45 27.75
CA LYS A 619 -40.08 47.42 28.74
C LYS A 619 -41.31 48.17 28.26
N LYS A 620 -42.30 48.25 29.15
CA LYS A 620 -43.57 48.96 28.90
C LYS A 620 -43.36 50.49 28.96
N MET A 621 -43.00 51.09 27.82
CA MET A 621 -43.15 52.53 27.56
C MET A 621 -44.17 52.71 26.44
N VAL A 622 -45.06 53.70 26.57
CA VAL A 622 -46.06 54.04 25.55
C VAL A 622 -45.96 55.53 25.28
N CYS A 623 -45.78 55.91 24.00
CA CYS A 623 -45.78 57.31 23.60
C CYS A 623 -47.22 57.87 23.71
N LYS A 624 -47.42 58.86 24.57
CA LYS A 624 -48.76 59.41 24.87
C LYS A 624 -49.18 60.53 23.92
N SER A 625 -48.21 61.17 23.26
CA SER A 625 -48.45 62.28 22.34
C SER A 625 -47.59 62.19 21.09
N LYS A 626 -47.96 62.97 20.07
CA LYS A 626 -47.19 63.07 18.82
C LYS A 626 -45.80 63.67 19.07
N GLU A 627 -45.69 64.61 19.99
CA GLU A 627 -44.44 65.24 20.40
C GLU A 627 -43.53 64.23 21.11
N GLU A 628 -44.06 63.43 22.04
CA GLU A 628 -43.29 62.39 22.73
C GLU A 628 -42.78 61.32 21.74
N ARG A 629 -43.61 60.92 20.79
CA ARG A 629 -43.20 60.01 19.71
C ARG A 629 -42.13 60.63 18.81
N GLY A 630 -42.23 61.92 18.50
CA GLY A 630 -41.19 62.66 17.78
C GLY A 630 -39.85 62.67 18.54
N GLN A 631 -39.88 62.92 19.85
CA GLN A 631 -38.68 62.86 20.70
C GLN A 631 -38.08 61.45 20.75
N PHE A 632 -38.93 60.41 20.81
CA PHE A 632 -38.49 59.02 20.74
C PHE A 632 -37.77 58.73 19.41
N CYS A 633 -38.36 59.17 18.29
CA CYS A 633 -37.79 59.06 16.96
C CYS A 633 -36.42 59.75 16.79
N ASP A 634 -36.30 60.96 17.32
CA ASP A 634 -35.05 61.72 17.28
C ASP A 634 -33.99 61.07 18.17
N ARG A 635 -34.40 60.55 19.34
CA ARG A 635 -33.49 59.82 20.25
C ARG A 635 -32.98 58.52 19.63
N LEU A 636 -33.85 57.70 19.03
CA LEU A 636 -33.42 56.49 18.31
C LEU A 636 -32.42 56.81 17.21
N LEU A 637 -32.64 57.90 16.45
CA LEU A 637 -31.72 58.30 15.41
C LEU A 637 -30.35 58.68 15.98
N GLN A 638 -30.34 59.50 17.03
CA GLN A 638 -29.11 59.94 17.68
C GLN A 638 -28.31 58.75 18.24
N ASP A 639 -28.99 57.87 18.98
CA ASP A 639 -28.38 56.69 19.59
C ASP A 639 -27.80 55.73 18.53
N ALA A 640 -28.58 55.39 17.50
CA ALA A 640 -28.14 54.51 16.43
C ALA A 640 -26.98 55.11 15.62
N THR A 641 -27.01 56.42 15.36
CA THR A 641 -25.93 57.13 14.67
C THR A 641 -24.65 57.12 15.49
N GLN A 642 -24.76 57.40 16.79
CA GLN A 642 -23.61 57.43 17.69
C GLN A 642 -22.96 56.05 17.83
N LEU A 643 -23.76 55.00 18.01
CA LEU A 643 -23.24 53.62 18.07
C LEU A 643 -22.64 53.20 16.72
N GLN A 644 -23.26 53.57 15.59
CA GLN A 644 -22.73 53.27 14.26
C GLN A 644 -21.37 53.96 14.04
N GLU A 645 -21.24 55.24 14.42
CA GLU A 645 -20.00 56.00 14.31
C GLU A 645 -18.89 55.44 15.21
N LEU A 646 -19.23 54.96 16.42
CA LEU A 646 -18.29 54.24 17.28
C LEU A 646 -17.76 52.98 16.60
N PHE A 647 -18.63 52.09 16.10
CA PHE A 647 -18.16 50.87 15.44
C PHE A 647 -17.39 51.16 14.14
N CYS A 648 -17.75 52.23 13.41
CA CYS A 648 -16.96 52.69 12.27
C CYS A 648 -15.54 53.12 12.69
N SER A 649 -15.41 53.88 13.79
CA SER A 649 -14.11 54.36 14.26
C SER A 649 -13.23 53.22 14.80
N LEU A 650 -13.84 52.16 15.30
CA LEU A 650 -13.18 50.91 15.71
C LEU A 650 -12.82 49.99 14.53
N GLY A 651 -13.22 50.35 13.30
CA GLY A 651 -12.82 49.65 12.07
C GLY A 651 -13.83 48.65 11.50
N LEU A 652 -15.11 48.74 11.88
CA LEU A 652 -16.19 47.92 11.32
C LEU A 652 -16.97 48.70 10.24
N ASP A 653 -16.99 48.17 9.01
CA ASP A 653 -17.68 48.79 7.88
C ASP A 653 -19.19 48.91 8.10
N ARG A 654 -19.79 50.04 7.69
CA ARG A 654 -21.23 50.30 7.87
C ARG A 654 -22.12 49.20 7.30
N SER A 655 -21.76 48.63 6.15
CA SER A 655 -22.53 47.56 5.49
C SER A 655 -22.54 46.24 6.25
N GLN A 656 -21.64 46.08 7.23
CA GLN A 656 -21.53 44.88 8.07
C GLN A 656 -22.23 45.05 9.43
N GLN A 657 -22.79 46.24 9.71
CA GLN A 657 -23.40 46.56 11.00
C GLN A 657 -24.89 46.19 11.03
N SER A 658 -25.30 45.56 12.11
CA SER A 658 -26.67 45.15 12.44
C SER A 658 -27.51 46.30 13.01
N LEU A 659 -26.89 47.42 13.42
CA LEU A 659 -27.55 48.64 13.88
C LEU A 659 -28.52 49.25 12.86
N GLU A 660 -28.42 48.88 11.57
CA GLU A 660 -29.44 49.18 10.55
C GLU A 660 -30.85 48.77 10.96
N ALA A 661 -31.00 47.74 11.80
CA ALA A 661 -32.28 47.31 12.33
C ALA A 661 -32.93 48.37 13.23
N VAL A 662 -32.13 49.16 13.96
CA VAL A 662 -32.63 50.28 14.79
C VAL A 662 -33.14 51.42 13.91
N PHE A 663 -32.44 51.74 12.83
CA PHE A 663 -32.91 52.75 11.86
C PHE A 663 -34.19 52.31 11.16
N ALA A 664 -34.31 51.04 10.77
CA ALA A 664 -35.53 50.52 10.16
C ALA A 664 -36.72 50.49 11.15
N LEU A 665 -36.47 50.12 12.41
CA LEU A 665 -37.47 50.16 13.47
C LEU A 665 -37.95 51.58 13.76
N ARG A 666 -37.05 52.56 13.70
CA ARG A 666 -37.39 53.98 13.84
C ARG A 666 -38.45 54.39 12.83
N GLU A 667 -38.32 54.00 11.55
CA GLU A 667 -39.29 54.38 10.51
C GLU A 667 -40.72 53.89 10.84
N LEU A 668 -40.86 52.69 11.41
CA LEU A 668 -42.15 52.17 11.89
C LEU A 668 -42.78 53.03 12.99
N ILE A 669 -41.96 53.53 13.91
CA ILE A 669 -42.43 54.37 15.03
C ILE A 669 -42.74 55.79 14.54
N CYS A 670 -41.96 56.34 13.61
CA CYS A 670 -42.07 57.72 13.16
C CYS A 670 -43.14 57.95 12.09
N LEU A 671 -43.64 56.88 11.46
CA LEU A 671 -44.68 56.97 10.44
C LEU A 671 -45.89 57.76 10.97
N LYS A 672 -46.24 58.87 10.31
CA LYS A 672 -47.27 59.79 10.81
C LYS A 672 -48.69 59.26 10.68
N ASP A 673 -48.96 58.50 9.62
CA ASP A 673 -50.27 57.94 9.29
C ASP A 673 -50.36 56.45 9.70
N PRO A 674 -51.18 56.09 10.70
CA PRO A 674 -51.40 54.70 11.09
C PRO A 674 -51.99 53.84 9.97
N GLY A 675 -52.70 54.42 8.99
CA GLY A 675 -53.30 53.67 7.88
C GLY A 675 -52.27 53.03 6.94
N LEU A 676 -51.04 53.54 6.93
CA LEU A 676 -49.94 53.02 6.11
C LEU A 676 -49.06 52.01 6.85
N LEU A 677 -49.35 51.70 8.12
CA LEU A 677 -48.55 50.78 8.93
C LEU A 677 -48.43 49.39 8.31
N SER A 678 -49.46 48.90 7.61
CA SER A 678 -49.42 47.60 6.95
C SER A 678 -48.34 47.52 5.87
N LEU A 679 -48.15 48.60 5.09
CA LEU A 679 -47.12 48.65 4.05
C LEU A 679 -45.71 48.76 4.64
N GLU A 680 -45.53 49.60 5.65
CA GLU A 680 -44.22 49.75 6.30
C GLU A 680 -43.81 48.49 7.07
N VAL A 681 -44.76 47.85 7.77
CA VAL A 681 -44.50 46.56 8.44
C VAL A 681 -44.17 45.47 7.41
N LEU A 682 -44.85 45.44 6.25
CA LEU A 682 -44.51 44.51 5.17
C LEU A 682 -43.07 44.72 4.69
N GLY A 683 -42.65 45.97 4.43
CA GLY A 683 -41.28 46.28 4.06
C GLY A 683 -40.26 45.89 5.14
N PHE A 684 -40.61 46.09 6.41
CA PHE A 684 -39.77 45.72 7.54
C PHE A 684 -39.57 44.21 7.67
N ILE A 685 -40.64 43.41 7.60
CA ILE A 685 -40.53 41.94 7.69
C ILE A 685 -39.85 41.34 6.46
N THR A 686 -39.93 41.96 5.29
CA THR A 686 -39.16 41.53 4.12
C THR A 686 -37.66 41.76 4.33
N LYS A 687 -37.25 42.85 5.00
CA LYS A 687 -35.83 43.10 5.34
C LYS A 687 -35.37 42.25 6.53
N TYR A 688 -36.24 42.01 7.50
CA TYR A 688 -35.98 41.25 8.72
C TYR A 688 -37.01 40.11 8.89
N PRO A 689 -36.85 38.99 8.17
CA PRO A 689 -37.82 37.90 8.12
C PRO A 689 -37.96 37.10 9.42
N ASP A 690 -37.06 37.30 10.40
CA ASP A 690 -37.12 36.64 11.72
C ASP A 690 -37.93 37.42 12.78
N VAL A 691 -38.62 38.48 12.37
CA VAL A 691 -39.54 39.27 13.20
C VAL A 691 -40.88 38.52 13.36
N SER A 692 -41.37 38.41 14.59
CA SER A 692 -42.67 37.81 14.90
C SER A 692 -43.80 38.84 15.04
N ASP A 693 -45.03 38.35 15.04
CA ASP A 693 -46.24 39.12 15.37
C ASP A 693 -46.18 39.73 16.78
N GLU A 694 -45.59 39.03 17.75
CA GLU A 694 -45.34 39.55 19.11
C GLU A 694 -44.39 40.76 19.10
N HIS A 695 -43.31 40.70 18.32
CA HIS A 695 -42.39 41.82 18.14
C HIS A 695 -43.10 43.04 17.57
N ILE A 696 -43.88 42.87 16.49
CA ILE A 696 -44.63 43.98 15.90
C ILE A 696 -45.69 44.50 16.85
N SER A 697 -46.42 43.63 17.56
CA SER A 697 -47.45 44.04 18.51
C SER A 697 -46.90 44.94 19.62
N THR A 698 -45.71 44.64 20.14
CA THR A 698 -45.05 45.47 21.16
C THR A 698 -44.55 46.80 20.62
N LEU A 699 -44.07 46.85 19.38
CA LEU A 699 -43.74 48.13 18.72
C LEU A 699 -44.98 49.00 18.52
N LEU A 700 -46.12 48.40 18.15
CA LEU A 700 -47.40 49.11 18.04
C LEU A 700 -47.89 49.61 19.41
N ASP A 701 -47.69 48.85 20.49
CA ASP A 701 -47.98 49.29 21.87
C ASP A 701 -47.11 50.48 22.26
N LEU A 702 -45.80 50.41 21.96
CA LEU A 702 -44.86 51.48 22.26
C LEU A 702 -45.22 52.78 21.52
N ARG A 703 -45.76 52.67 20.31
CA ARG A 703 -46.19 53.79 19.47
C ARG A 703 -47.43 54.53 20.04
N GLY A 704 -48.33 53.82 20.72
CA GLY A 704 -49.42 54.39 21.53
C GLY A 704 -50.64 54.99 20.80
N ASP A 705 -50.57 55.23 19.48
CA ASP A 705 -51.65 55.85 18.69
C ASP A 705 -52.40 54.89 17.75
N VAL A 706 -52.17 53.58 17.89
CA VAL A 706 -52.70 52.54 16.99
C VAL A 706 -54.01 51.98 17.53
N SER A 707 -55.09 52.06 16.74
CA SER A 707 -56.39 51.49 17.11
C SER A 707 -56.38 49.95 17.02
N LYS A 708 -57.36 49.30 17.65
CA LYS A 708 -57.51 47.83 17.58
C LYS A 708 -57.72 47.34 16.14
N ASP A 709 -58.46 48.08 15.33
CA ASP A 709 -58.75 47.72 13.94
C ASP A 709 -57.49 47.79 13.08
N VAL A 710 -56.70 48.87 13.20
CA VAL A 710 -55.42 49.02 12.49
C VAL A 710 -54.43 47.93 12.92
N ARG A 711 -54.35 47.64 14.22
CA ARG A 711 -53.53 46.52 14.72
C ARG A 711 -53.95 45.19 14.09
N HIS A 712 -55.24 44.90 14.02
CA HIS A 712 -55.73 43.66 13.43
C HIS A 712 -55.34 43.54 11.95
N ILE A 713 -55.53 44.62 11.17
CA ILE A 713 -55.14 44.68 9.75
C ILE A 713 -53.64 44.42 9.56
N VAL A 714 -52.79 45.02 10.40
CA VAL A 714 -51.33 44.84 10.32
C VAL A 714 -50.93 43.38 10.62
N LEU A 715 -51.45 42.80 11.71
CA LEU A 715 -51.11 41.43 12.09
C LEU A 715 -51.69 40.39 11.11
N GLU A 716 -52.89 40.64 10.58
CA GLU A 716 -53.49 39.80 9.54
C GLU A 716 -52.67 39.86 8.24
N MET A 717 -52.20 41.05 7.85
CA MET A 717 -51.29 41.22 6.71
C MET A 717 -50.00 40.39 6.89
N MET A 718 -49.41 40.40 8.08
CA MET A 718 -48.22 39.57 8.37
C MET A 718 -48.52 38.08 8.24
N ALA A 719 -49.66 37.63 8.79
CA ALA A 719 -50.08 36.23 8.71
C ALA A 719 -50.34 35.77 7.27
N GLN A 720 -50.84 36.66 6.41
CA GLN A 720 -51.07 36.40 4.99
C GLN A 720 -49.79 36.43 4.14
N ASN A 721 -48.68 36.98 4.64
CA ASN A 721 -47.41 37.16 3.90
C ASN A 721 -46.19 36.58 4.67
N PRO A 722 -46.13 35.26 4.89
CA PRO A 722 -44.99 34.64 5.57
C PRO A 722 -43.68 34.84 4.78
N GLN A 723 -42.62 35.25 5.47
CA GLN A 723 -41.31 35.46 4.85
C GLN A 723 -40.39 34.25 5.12
N PRO A 724 -39.82 33.60 4.09
CA PRO A 724 -38.83 32.55 4.29
C PRO A 724 -37.51 33.14 4.78
N LEU A 725 -36.81 32.43 5.67
CA LEU A 725 -35.46 32.80 6.11
C LEU A 725 -34.44 32.51 4.99
N PRO A 726 -33.72 33.52 4.48
CA PRO A 726 -32.69 33.30 3.46
C PRO A 726 -31.53 32.42 3.95
N GLU A 727 -30.90 31.67 3.05
CA GLU A 727 -29.67 30.94 3.36
C GLU A 727 -28.56 31.91 3.77
N GLY A 728 -27.94 31.67 4.94
CA GLY A 728 -26.92 32.56 5.49
C GLY A 728 -27.44 33.81 6.20
N TYR A 729 -28.77 33.97 6.37
CA TYR A 729 -29.34 35.06 7.17
C TYR A 729 -28.91 34.95 8.63
N ARG A 730 -28.39 36.05 9.19
CA ARG A 730 -27.99 36.12 10.60
C ARG A 730 -29.18 36.66 11.41
N PRO A 731 -29.80 35.83 12.27
CA PRO A 731 -30.96 36.26 13.03
C PRO A 731 -30.64 37.35 14.06
N ILE A 732 -31.55 38.30 14.20
CA ILE A 732 -31.51 39.38 15.20
C ILE A 732 -32.72 39.24 16.13
N PHE A 733 -33.93 39.33 15.56
CA PHE A 733 -35.19 39.36 16.30
C PHE A 733 -35.61 38.02 16.88
N SER A 734 -35.29 36.90 16.23
CA SER A 734 -35.60 35.57 16.81
C SER A 734 -34.83 35.29 18.13
N THR A 735 -33.77 36.04 18.41
CA THR A 735 -33.03 35.98 19.69
C THR A 735 -33.61 36.91 20.77
N ILE A 736 -34.59 37.75 20.43
CA ILE A 736 -35.23 38.71 21.31
C ILE A 736 -36.52 38.08 21.86
N LEU A 737 -36.60 37.96 23.19
CA LEU A 737 -37.82 37.49 23.84
C LEU A 737 -38.68 38.68 24.23
N VAL A 738 -39.94 38.66 23.82
CA VAL A 738 -40.92 39.73 24.06
C VAL A 738 -41.91 39.28 25.14
N PRO A 739 -42.38 40.18 26.04
CA PRO A 739 -43.39 39.82 27.04
C PRO A 739 -44.71 39.40 26.36
N ALA A 740 -45.26 38.25 26.76
CA ALA A 740 -46.54 37.76 26.24
C ALA A 740 -47.67 38.79 26.53
N PRO A 741 -48.63 38.98 25.59
CA PRO A 741 -49.77 39.86 25.82
C PRO A 741 -50.60 39.37 27.02
N GLU A 742 -50.97 40.28 27.93
CA GLU A 742 -51.87 39.94 29.03
C GLU A 742 -53.23 39.52 28.45
N LEU A 743 -53.54 38.22 28.53
CA LEU A 743 -54.82 37.67 28.11
C LEU A 743 -55.96 38.36 28.90
N PRO A 744 -57.02 38.87 28.25
CA PRO A 744 -58.10 39.62 28.92
C PRO A 744 -58.99 38.80 29.87
N PHE A 745 -58.63 37.54 30.17
CA PHE A 745 -59.35 36.68 31.10
C PHE A 745 -58.41 36.02 32.12
N CYS A 746 -57.93 36.79 33.08
CA CYS A 746 -57.58 36.26 34.39
C CYS A 746 -58.46 36.96 35.42
N LEU A 747 -59.45 36.23 35.94
CA LEU A 747 -60.25 36.63 37.09
C LEU A 747 -59.31 37.12 38.20
N ARG A 748 -59.63 38.29 38.76
CA ARG A 748 -58.97 38.86 39.96
C ARG A 748 -58.74 37.73 40.97
N LYS A 749 -57.49 37.49 41.36
CA LYS A 749 -57.20 36.75 42.59
C LYS A 749 -57.86 37.54 43.73
N ALA A 750 -58.85 36.91 44.37
CA ALA A 750 -59.39 37.40 45.62
C ALA A 750 -58.25 37.59 46.61
N ARG A 751 -58.25 38.73 47.31
CA ARG A 751 -57.45 38.90 48.53
C ARG A 751 -58.02 37.91 49.55
N CYS A 752 -57.23 36.91 49.95
CA CYS A 752 -57.47 36.23 51.22
C CYS A 752 -56.63 36.94 52.29
N ALA A 753 -57.32 37.28 53.38
CA ALA A 753 -56.78 37.79 54.63
C ALA A 753 -55.91 36.76 55.34
#